data_AF-A0A1V3QEV0-F1
#
_entry.id   AF-A0A1V3QEV0-F1
#
_cell.length_a   1.000
_cell.length_b   1.000
_cell.length_c   1.000
_cell.angle_alpha   90.00
_cell.angle_beta   90.00
_cell.angle_gamma   90.00
#
_symmetry.space_group_name_H-M   'P 1'
#
loop_
_entity.id
_entity.type
_entity.pdbx_description
1 polymer ?
#
loop_
_entity_poly.entity_id
_entity_poly.type
_entity_poly.pdbx_seq_one_letter_code
_entity_poly.pdbx_strand_id
1 'polypeptide(L)'
;MRLYLLFLTLFFCSISFAQNSIKGVVTDENNHPVPGASIKMAGSNEGTTSDYDGSFVLTTKQTPPFSIDVTAVGHSASSVKVESISQKVQVKLNSEETKLNEIVVSASRAPERVLQSPVTIERMGIAQVKSTTAPTFYDGLENLKEVQFNTSSISFKTVNTRGFAAVGNTRFMQLVDGMDNSSPALNFVLGNLIGLSDIDVASVELLPGASSALYGANAFNGILFMNSKNPFTNQGISSYVKYGQTSQDVAGTNDYFDMGIRAATAFNKYFAVKANFNYMKATEWIADDRRSMTGGSIGHDGNQNYDGLNIYGDEVTTFINNVGQVSRTGYREKDLNDNKVNSVKADFSLHIRPWADDTEISLQYKLGMGNTIYQGANRYALNDFFMSQTKIEIKGRNFFARAYRSAEDAGNSYDMRFAGWNVQRAAKSDTNWFTDYATSFQLSSAVLGLDGNEAANYARTFADTNVSPGLNLVPNIDPADPSAPRGARFEPGSPEFTNALNTVKSDPDFTKGAKFTDQSKIYHSDVNYNFRDLIKFAEVQVGGSARQYEMNSSGSIFTDYDGPIRYNEYGVYTQASKLFMDDRLKVVASIRYDKSQNFDGNVSPRVSFVYSAGEQKNHNFRASYQTGFRNPTTQDQYIGLDLGPFALIGSAPENLVRYSEIRNVSSSGQAAGAAATVTMDGTNAYNNSYTLTSVQAFGAALAANPSDVAGAAALLQSANAKLVRPEEVKAYELGYRTVINNDLSVDLNGYYNQYNHFLNTTRAAGVYYGDVNSAINLSDPLSPVYALVRSDRRIYQVYTNTSADVSSLGFGVGLSKKVYKDFELGANYNYSQLDFDQSQDPGFVTGFNTPKHRVKASLGNTRLFKNFGFNTNVRWNSEYLWQSSFADGMVPETTVFDAQINYAVPAYKLLFKLGGTNIGGKDYIQVIGAGSIGQQWFASLTINP
;
A
#
# COMPACT_ATOMS: atom_id res chain seq x y z
N MET A 1 -34.99 7.60 65.74
CA MET A 1 -34.44 7.80 64.39
C MET A 1 -34.13 6.52 63.59
N ARG A 2 -33.99 5.33 64.20
CA ARG A 2 -33.71 4.09 63.43
C ARG A 2 -34.92 3.35 62.84
N LEU A 3 -36.16 3.69 63.23
CA LEU A 3 -37.38 3.00 62.75
C LEU A 3 -38.01 3.62 61.48
N TYR A 4 -37.75 4.92 61.22
CA TYR A 4 -38.28 5.62 60.04
C TYR A 4 -37.46 5.38 58.76
N LEU A 5 -36.19 4.97 58.88
CA LEU A 5 -35.34 4.56 57.74
C LEU A 5 -35.69 3.15 57.20
N LEU A 6 -36.37 2.32 58.00
CA LEU A 6 -36.83 0.99 57.59
C LEU A 6 -38.15 1.07 56.79
N PHE A 7 -39.02 2.03 57.09
CA PHE A 7 -40.27 2.23 56.35
C PHE A 7 -40.06 2.99 55.02
N LEU A 8 -39.02 3.82 54.91
CA LEU A 8 -38.71 4.53 53.66
C LEU A 8 -37.98 3.65 52.62
N THR A 9 -37.30 2.58 53.06
CA THR A 9 -36.63 1.62 52.16
C THR A 9 -37.58 0.55 51.61
N LEU A 10 -38.74 0.32 52.25
CA LEU A 10 -39.76 -0.63 51.79
C LEU A 10 -40.67 -0.13 50.66
N PHE A 11 -40.61 1.16 50.30
CA PHE A 11 -41.39 1.74 49.18
C PHE A 11 -40.62 1.86 47.86
N PHE A 12 -39.35 1.43 47.81
CA PHE A 12 -38.52 1.47 46.59
C PHE A 12 -38.36 0.12 45.88
N CYS A 13 -39.11 -0.91 46.29
CA CYS A 13 -39.08 -2.20 45.62
C CYS A 13 -40.07 -2.27 44.46
N SER A 14 -39.52 -2.43 43.26
CA SER A 14 -40.09 -3.05 42.06
C SER A 14 -41.15 -2.28 41.25
N ILE A 15 -40.68 -1.33 40.42
CA ILE A 15 -41.20 -1.24 39.05
C ILE A 15 -40.38 -2.24 38.22
N SER A 16 -40.83 -3.49 38.16
CA SER A 16 -40.27 -4.47 37.23
C SER A 16 -40.94 -4.25 35.88
N PHE A 17 -40.21 -3.70 34.91
CA PHE A 17 -40.69 -3.68 33.53
C PHE A 17 -40.58 -5.11 32.98
N ALA A 18 -41.71 -5.81 32.89
CA ALA A 18 -41.76 -7.11 32.21
C ALA A 18 -41.34 -6.91 30.74
N GLN A 19 -40.18 -7.48 30.38
CA GLN A 19 -39.75 -7.58 28.99
C GLN A 19 -40.24 -8.92 28.46
N ASN A 20 -40.97 -8.90 27.34
CA ASN A 20 -41.42 -10.13 26.70
C ASN A 20 -40.22 -10.74 25.97
N SER A 21 -39.85 -11.98 26.31
CA SER A 21 -38.80 -12.73 25.62
C SER A 21 -39.43 -13.78 24.73
N ILE A 22 -39.36 -13.57 23.42
CA ILE A 22 -39.77 -14.57 22.41
C ILE A 22 -38.57 -15.47 22.12
N LYS A 23 -38.76 -16.78 22.29
CA LYS A 23 -37.73 -17.79 21.98
C LYS A 23 -38.09 -18.52 20.69
N GLY A 24 -37.10 -18.74 19.85
CA GLY A 24 -37.30 -19.49 18.62
C GLY A 24 -36.03 -20.14 18.09
N VAL A 25 -36.20 -20.91 17.01
CA VAL A 25 -35.11 -21.57 16.29
C VAL A 25 -35.29 -21.31 14.80
N VAL A 26 -34.20 -20.98 14.13
CA VAL A 26 -34.09 -20.79 12.68
C VAL A 26 -33.38 -21.99 12.07
N THR A 27 -34.02 -22.66 11.11
CA THR A 27 -33.47 -23.83 10.42
C THR A 27 -33.57 -23.70 8.90
N ASP A 28 -32.73 -24.40 8.15
CA ASP A 28 -32.81 -24.51 6.69
C ASP A 28 -33.88 -25.53 6.26
N GLU A 29 -34.05 -25.70 4.94
CA GLU A 29 -34.96 -26.68 4.34
C GLU A 29 -34.70 -28.14 4.75
N ASN A 30 -33.46 -28.47 5.14
CA ASN A 30 -33.01 -29.77 5.62
C ASN A 30 -33.07 -29.92 7.15
N ASN A 31 -33.67 -28.94 7.85
CA ASN A 31 -33.76 -28.84 9.30
C ASN A 31 -32.40 -28.66 10.01
N HIS A 32 -31.35 -28.25 9.30
CA HIS A 32 -30.12 -27.83 9.94
C HIS A 32 -30.29 -26.43 10.53
N PRO A 33 -29.69 -26.13 11.69
CA PRO A 33 -29.73 -24.80 12.26
C PRO A 33 -29.05 -23.77 11.36
N VAL A 34 -29.62 -22.57 11.26
CA VAL A 34 -29.09 -21.44 10.50
C VAL A 34 -28.50 -20.42 11.48
N PRO A 35 -27.18 -20.41 11.66
CA PRO A 35 -26.53 -19.54 12.63
C PRO A 35 -26.31 -18.13 12.10
N GLY A 36 -26.40 -17.13 12.98
CA GLY A 36 -26.21 -15.73 12.62
C GLY A 36 -27.33 -15.16 11.73
N ALA A 37 -28.49 -15.82 11.66
CA ALA A 37 -29.69 -15.24 11.07
C ALA A 37 -30.04 -13.96 11.84
N SER A 38 -30.30 -12.85 11.15
CA SER A 38 -30.82 -11.63 11.74
C SER A 38 -32.33 -11.75 11.87
N ILE A 39 -32.83 -11.59 13.10
CA ILE A 39 -34.24 -11.58 13.45
C ILE A 39 -34.59 -10.15 13.83
N LYS A 40 -35.42 -9.48 13.03
CA LYS A 40 -35.86 -8.10 13.26
C LYS A 40 -37.37 -8.08 13.40
N MET A 41 -37.91 -7.30 14.33
CA MET A 41 -39.34 -7.07 14.40
C MET A 41 -39.78 -6.12 13.27
N ALA A 42 -40.82 -6.48 12.53
CA ALA A 42 -41.31 -5.67 11.41
C ALA A 42 -41.77 -4.27 11.89
N GLY A 43 -41.26 -3.22 11.27
CA GLY A 43 -41.57 -1.82 11.64
C GLY A 43 -40.93 -1.33 12.95
N SER A 44 -40.03 -2.12 13.56
CA SER A 44 -39.33 -1.78 14.80
C SER A 44 -37.81 -1.96 14.65
N ASN A 45 -37.04 -1.31 15.52
CA ASN A 45 -35.58 -1.48 15.61
C ASN A 45 -35.16 -2.56 16.62
N GLU A 46 -36.12 -3.23 17.24
CA GLU A 46 -35.87 -4.37 18.12
C GLU A 46 -35.52 -5.61 17.28
N GLY A 47 -34.39 -6.24 17.59
CA GLY A 47 -33.89 -7.39 16.87
C GLY A 47 -32.83 -8.16 17.65
N THR A 48 -32.52 -9.36 17.19
CA THR A 48 -31.47 -10.25 17.71
C THR A 48 -30.88 -11.04 16.56
N THR A 49 -29.81 -11.80 16.81
CA THR A 49 -29.31 -12.81 15.88
C THR A 49 -29.52 -14.22 16.45
N SER A 50 -29.62 -15.22 15.58
CA SER A 50 -29.57 -16.62 16.00
C SER A 50 -28.15 -17.04 16.37
N ASP A 51 -28.05 -17.95 17.34
CA ASP A 51 -26.81 -18.60 17.74
C ASP A 51 -26.45 -19.77 16.83
N TYR A 52 -25.42 -20.54 17.18
CA TYR A 52 -24.95 -21.65 16.34
C TYR A 52 -26.00 -22.74 16.12
N ASP A 53 -26.85 -22.98 17.13
CA ASP A 53 -27.93 -23.98 17.08
C ASP A 53 -29.20 -23.39 16.44
N GLY A 54 -29.07 -22.23 15.79
CA GLY A 54 -30.17 -21.51 15.16
C GLY A 54 -31.12 -20.87 16.18
N SER A 55 -30.85 -20.99 17.49
CA SER A 55 -31.73 -20.51 18.54
C SER A 55 -31.60 -18.99 18.71
N PHE A 56 -32.70 -18.31 19.00
CA PHE A 56 -32.71 -16.88 19.26
C PHE A 56 -33.61 -16.50 20.42
N VAL A 57 -33.29 -15.39 21.07
CA VAL A 57 -34.12 -14.77 22.11
C VAL A 57 -34.34 -13.30 21.75
N LEU A 58 -35.54 -12.98 21.24
CA LEU A 58 -35.93 -11.62 20.92
C LEU A 58 -36.60 -11.00 22.14
N THR A 59 -36.01 -9.93 22.67
CA THR A 59 -36.56 -9.20 23.83
C THR A 59 -37.31 -7.96 23.35
N THR A 60 -38.61 -7.88 23.64
CA THR A 60 -39.49 -6.81 23.16
C THR A 60 -40.43 -6.28 24.26
N LYS A 61 -40.86 -5.03 24.11
CA LYS A 61 -41.90 -4.42 24.93
C LYS A 61 -43.29 -4.47 24.27
N GLN A 62 -43.39 -4.90 23.02
CA GLN A 62 -44.67 -5.02 22.33
C GLN A 62 -45.42 -6.27 22.78
N THR A 63 -46.75 -6.15 22.83
CA THR A 63 -47.66 -7.27 23.05
C THR A 63 -48.03 -7.90 21.70
N PRO A 64 -47.93 -9.23 21.52
CA PRO A 64 -48.43 -9.92 20.33
C PRO A 64 -49.91 -9.56 20.03
N PRO A 65 -50.36 -9.59 18.76
CA PRO A 65 -49.64 -10.12 17.60
C PRO A 65 -48.74 -9.09 16.88
N PHE A 66 -47.53 -9.52 16.49
CA PHE A 66 -46.63 -8.77 15.61
C PHE A 66 -45.88 -9.74 14.67
N SER A 67 -45.22 -9.21 13.64
CA SER A 67 -44.39 -10.03 12.74
C SER A 67 -42.90 -9.86 13.03
N ILE A 68 -42.14 -10.94 12.87
CA ILE A 68 -40.68 -10.90 12.83
C ILE A 68 -40.22 -11.23 11.41
N ASP A 69 -39.29 -10.44 10.89
CA ASP A 69 -38.58 -10.68 9.64
C ASP A 69 -37.25 -11.36 9.97
N VAL A 70 -37.07 -12.57 9.45
CA VAL A 70 -35.87 -13.37 9.62
C VAL A 70 -35.12 -13.41 8.30
N THR A 71 -33.87 -12.96 8.33
CA THR A 71 -32.98 -12.97 7.18
C THR A 71 -31.71 -13.70 7.56
N ALA A 72 -31.21 -14.58 6.69
CA ALA A 72 -29.91 -15.21 6.88
C ALA A 72 -29.16 -15.25 5.56
N VAL A 73 -27.84 -15.15 5.64
CA VAL A 73 -26.97 -15.22 4.47
C VAL A 73 -27.13 -16.61 3.83
N GLY A 74 -27.67 -16.66 2.62
CA GLY A 74 -27.88 -17.89 1.86
C GLY A 74 -29.28 -18.44 1.94
N HIS A 75 -30.20 -17.64 2.48
CA HIS A 75 -31.57 -18.01 2.66
C HIS A 75 -32.53 -16.87 2.35
N SER A 76 -33.73 -17.20 1.88
CA SER A 76 -34.75 -16.21 1.60
C SER A 76 -35.32 -15.60 2.87
N ALA A 77 -35.53 -14.28 2.84
CA ALA A 77 -36.20 -13.58 3.93
C ALA A 77 -37.57 -14.23 4.21
N SER A 78 -37.84 -14.53 5.48
CA SER A 78 -39.09 -15.13 5.91
C SER A 78 -39.72 -14.25 6.98
N SER A 79 -40.98 -13.87 6.79
CA SER A 79 -41.75 -13.10 7.77
C SER A 79 -42.70 -14.02 8.51
N VAL A 80 -42.57 -14.09 9.84
CA VAL A 80 -43.34 -15.00 10.70
C VAL A 80 -44.14 -14.20 11.71
N LYS A 81 -45.44 -14.47 11.81
CA LYS A 81 -46.31 -13.86 12.84
C LYS A 81 -46.09 -14.53 14.19
N VAL A 82 -45.91 -13.70 15.22
CA VAL A 82 -45.86 -14.09 16.62
C VAL A 82 -47.19 -13.70 17.25
N GLU A 83 -48.00 -14.67 17.66
CA GLU A 83 -49.35 -14.49 18.19
C GLU A 83 -49.40 -14.48 19.72
N SER A 84 -48.40 -15.05 20.41
CA SER A 84 -48.31 -15.04 21.87
C SER A 84 -46.87 -15.09 22.38
N ILE A 85 -46.67 -14.68 23.65
CA ILE A 85 -45.34 -14.62 24.28
C ILE A 85 -44.75 -16.02 24.53
N SER A 86 -45.59 -17.03 24.74
CA SER A 86 -45.19 -18.42 24.97
C SER A 86 -44.99 -19.23 23.69
N GLN A 87 -45.25 -18.64 22.51
CA GLN A 87 -45.06 -19.31 21.22
C GLN A 87 -43.57 -19.64 21.02
N LYS A 88 -43.26 -20.94 20.81
CA LYS A 88 -41.96 -21.35 20.30
C LYS A 88 -41.94 -21.08 18.80
N VAL A 89 -41.22 -20.04 18.39
CA VAL A 89 -41.20 -19.62 16.99
C VAL A 89 -40.20 -20.50 16.23
N GLN A 90 -40.69 -21.30 15.29
CA GLN A 90 -39.83 -22.06 14.39
C GLN A 90 -39.86 -21.42 13.01
N VAL A 91 -38.70 -20.97 12.54
CA VAL A 91 -38.56 -20.29 11.25
C VAL A 91 -37.76 -21.18 10.33
N LYS A 92 -38.41 -21.72 9.30
CA LYS A 92 -37.74 -22.44 8.23
C LYS A 92 -37.39 -21.44 7.14
N LEU A 93 -36.10 -21.27 6.86
CA LEU A 93 -35.66 -20.46 5.75
C LEU A 93 -35.33 -21.38 4.57
N ASN A 94 -35.93 -21.10 3.42
CA ASN A 94 -35.52 -21.76 2.18
C ASN A 94 -34.14 -21.24 1.81
N SER A 95 -33.28 -22.12 1.30
CA SER A 95 -32.01 -21.68 0.74
C SER A 95 -32.30 -20.77 -0.45
N GLU A 96 -31.74 -19.57 -0.42
CA GLU A 96 -31.76 -18.61 -1.51
C GLU A 96 -30.31 -18.26 -1.81
N GLU A 97 -29.91 -18.30 -3.08
CA GLU A 97 -28.53 -18.09 -3.46
C GLU A 97 -27.99 -16.76 -2.91
N THR A 98 -27.03 -16.83 -1.96
CA THR A 98 -26.35 -15.66 -1.35
C THR A 98 -25.88 -14.66 -2.38
N LYS A 99 -25.36 -15.16 -3.50
CA LYS A 99 -24.73 -14.38 -4.58
C LYS A 99 -25.71 -13.42 -5.25
N LEU A 100 -27.01 -13.74 -5.27
CA LEU A 100 -28.03 -12.89 -5.88
C LEU A 100 -28.32 -11.66 -5.04
N ASN A 101 -28.27 -11.74 -3.71
CA ASN A 101 -28.76 -10.68 -2.81
C ASN A 101 -27.66 -9.92 -2.05
N GLU A 102 -26.39 -10.11 -2.39
CA GLU A 102 -25.30 -9.35 -1.78
C GLU A 102 -25.44 -7.86 -2.11
N ILE A 103 -25.41 -7.00 -1.08
CA ILE A 103 -25.52 -5.55 -1.23
C ILE A 103 -24.15 -4.90 -1.03
N VAL A 104 -23.86 -3.91 -1.87
CA VAL A 104 -22.68 -3.05 -1.83
C VAL A 104 -23.11 -1.59 -1.90
N VAL A 105 -22.29 -0.69 -1.35
CA VAL A 105 -22.56 0.77 -1.41
C VAL A 105 -21.50 1.48 -2.26
N SER A 106 -20.32 0.90 -2.38
CA SER A 106 -19.15 1.47 -3.06
C SER A 106 -19.36 1.81 -4.55
N ALA A 107 -20.18 1.05 -5.29
CA ALA A 107 -20.34 1.24 -6.73
C ALA A 107 -21.01 2.57 -7.13
N SER A 108 -21.88 3.11 -6.27
CA SER A 108 -22.72 4.27 -6.56
C SER A 108 -22.96 5.22 -5.38
N ARG A 109 -22.38 4.94 -4.19
CA ARG A 109 -22.73 5.53 -2.89
C ARG A 109 -24.18 5.30 -2.44
N ALA A 110 -24.91 4.41 -3.12
CA ALA A 110 -26.22 3.92 -2.73
C ALA A 110 -26.19 2.38 -2.60
N PRO A 111 -27.01 1.77 -1.71
CA PRO A 111 -27.09 0.31 -1.59
C PRO A 111 -27.60 -0.35 -2.86
N GLU A 112 -26.82 -1.25 -3.44
CA GLU A 112 -27.14 -1.96 -4.68
C GLU A 112 -26.73 -3.43 -4.63
N ARG A 113 -27.44 -4.28 -5.37
CA ARG A 113 -27.06 -5.69 -5.52
C ARG A 113 -25.77 -5.79 -6.32
N VAL A 114 -24.81 -6.59 -5.84
CA VAL A 114 -23.53 -6.88 -6.52
C VAL A 114 -23.73 -7.35 -7.96
N LEU A 115 -24.78 -8.13 -8.20
CA LEU A 115 -25.16 -8.64 -9.51
C LEU A 115 -25.56 -7.53 -10.51
N GLN A 116 -26.13 -6.43 -9.99
CA GLN A 116 -26.65 -5.30 -10.76
C GLN A 116 -25.72 -4.08 -10.70
N SER A 117 -24.50 -4.26 -10.20
CA SER A 117 -23.52 -3.19 -10.06
C SER A 117 -23.18 -2.55 -11.42
N PRO A 118 -23.20 -1.21 -11.54
CA PRO A 118 -22.85 -0.49 -12.76
C PRO A 118 -21.37 -0.54 -13.13
N VAL A 119 -20.52 -1.05 -12.23
CA VAL A 119 -19.08 -1.24 -12.42
C VAL A 119 -18.66 -2.61 -11.92
N THR A 120 -17.48 -3.06 -12.37
CA THR A 120 -16.84 -4.26 -11.84
C THR A 120 -16.62 -4.10 -10.32
N ILE A 121 -16.93 -5.15 -9.54
CA ILE A 121 -16.76 -5.15 -8.09
C ILE A 121 -16.46 -6.55 -7.58
N GLU A 122 -15.45 -6.64 -6.72
CA GLU A 122 -15.11 -7.81 -5.93
C GLU A 122 -15.47 -7.58 -4.47
N ARG A 123 -15.85 -8.64 -3.75
CA ARG A 123 -16.29 -8.54 -2.36
C ARG A 123 -15.81 -9.69 -1.53
N MET A 124 -15.38 -9.39 -0.31
CA MET A 124 -15.08 -10.36 0.74
C MET A 124 -15.97 -10.05 1.96
N GLY A 125 -16.91 -10.95 2.26
CA GLY A 125 -17.76 -10.86 3.44
C GLY A 125 -17.25 -11.71 4.61
N ILE A 126 -18.01 -11.72 5.71
CA ILE A 126 -17.66 -12.45 6.95
C ILE A 126 -17.38 -13.95 6.69
N ALA A 127 -18.14 -14.59 5.79
CA ALA A 127 -17.94 -16.00 5.46
C ALA A 127 -16.57 -16.24 4.81
N GLN A 128 -16.20 -15.42 3.81
CA GLN A 128 -14.92 -15.49 3.13
C GLN A 128 -13.75 -15.12 4.06
N VAL A 129 -13.94 -14.18 4.98
CA VAL A 129 -12.95 -13.87 6.04
C VAL A 129 -12.70 -15.11 6.91
N LYS A 130 -13.75 -15.83 7.30
CA LYS A 130 -13.63 -17.04 8.13
C LYS A 130 -12.97 -18.20 7.36
N SER A 131 -13.27 -18.37 6.07
CA SER A 131 -12.75 -19.47 5.24
C SER A 131 -11.45 -19.16 4.48
N THR A 132 -10.88 -17.96 4.64
CA THR A 132 -9.61 -17.59 4.00
C THR A 132 -8.49 -18.57 4.37
N THR A 133 -7.68 -18.95 3.38
CA THR A 133 -6.47 -19.76 3.57
C THR A 133 -5.29 -18.94 4.07
N ALA A 134 -5.35 -17.62 3.91
CA ALA A 134 -4.27 -16.73 4.29
C ALA A 134 -4.27 -16.43 5.81
N PRO A 135 -3.15 -15.94 6.38
CA PRO A 135 -3.04 -15.63 7.80
C PRO A 135 -4.02 -14.55 8.26
N THR A 136 -4.33 -13.58 7.40
CA THR A 136 -5.28 -12.50 7.66
C THR A 136 -6.29 -12.35 6.53
N PHE A 137 -7.41 -11.64 6.77
CA PHE A 137 -8.35 -11.31 5.69
C PHE A 137 -7.68 -10.47 4.59
N TYR A 138 -6.77 -9.57 4.98
CA TYR A 138 -6.10 -8.65 4.06
C TYR A 138 -5.21 -9.41 3.07
N ASP A 139 -4.44 -10.38 3.56
CA ASP A 139 -3.68 -11.30 2.72
C ASP A 139 -4.58 -12.14 1.79
N GLY A 140 -5.76 -12.52 2.30
CA GLY A 140 -6.75 -13.27 1.54
C GLY A 140 -7.30 -12.53 0.31
N LEU A 141 -7.19 -11.19 0.26
CA LEU A 141 -7.63 -10.39 -0.88
C LEU A 141 -6.86 -10.73 -2.15
N GLU A 142 -5.64 -11.25 -2.03
CA GLU A 142 -4.86 -11.74 -3.17
C GLU A 142 -5.57 -12.89 -3.91
N ASN A 143 -6.55 -13.57 -3.32
CA ASN A 143 -7.32 -14.61 -4.00
C ASN A 143 -8.51 -14.07 -4.84
N LEU A 144 -8.84 -12.78 -4.73
CA LEU A 144 -9.93 -12.17 -5.49
C LEU A 144 -9.53 -11.96 -6.97
N LYS A 145 -10.52 -11.94 -7.88
CA LYS A 145 -10.31 -11.65 -9.30
C LYS A 145 -9.76 -10.22 -9.47
N GLU A 146 -8.96 -9.98 -10.52
CA GLU A 146 -8.29 -8.69 -10.84
C GLU A 146 -7.20 -8.23 -9.87
N VAL A 147 -7.15 -8.75 -8.64
CA VAL A 147 -6.21 -8.30 -7.61
C VAL A 147 -4.80 -8.82 -7.86
N GLN A 148 -3.81 -7.94 -7.69
CA GLN A 148 -2.39 -8.26 -7.58
C GLN A 148 -1.85 -7.68 -6.28
N PHE A 149 -0.91 -8.38 -5.66
CA PHE A 149 -0.17 -7.89 -4.50
C PHE A 149 1.27 -7.59 -4.89
N ASN A 150 1.86 -6.58 -4.25
CA ASN A 150 3.29 -6.41 -4.12
C ASN A 150 3.66 -6.54 -2.65
N THR A 151 4.55 -7.48 -2.33
CA THR A 151 5.02 -7.73 -0.96
C THR A 151 6.45 -7.25 -0.83
N SER A 152 6.68 -6.18 -0.07
CA SER A 152 8.03 -5.70 0.26
C SER A 152 8.52 -6.15 1.64
N SER A 153 7.58 -6.56 2.49
CA SER A 153 7.76 -6.98 3.87
C SER A 153 6.60 -7.90 4.29
N ILE A 154 6.75 -8.66 5.37
CA ILE A 154 5.66 -9.48 5.91
C ILE A 154 4.45 -8.65 6.37
N SER A 155 4.67 -7.42 6.88
CA SER A 155 3.61 -6.49 7.31
C SER A 155 3.20 -5.48 6.24
N PHE A 156 4.01 -5.29 5.20
CA PHE A 156 3.73 -4.31 4.14
C PHE A 156 3.48 -4.98 2.79
N LYS A 157 2.18 -5.11 2.50
CA LYS A 157 1.64 -5.64 1.26
C LYS A 157 0.71 -4.63 0.63
N THR A 158 0.94 -4.28 -0.63
CA THR A 158 0.10 -3.32 -1.34
C THR A 158 -0.80 -4.00 -2.36
N VAL A 159 -2.07 -3.62 -2.31
CA VAL A 159 -3.09 -4.05 -3.27
C VAL A 159 -2.94 -3.24 -4.54
N ASN A 160 -3.04 -3.91 -5.68
CA ASN A 160 -3.08 -3.27 -6.98
C ASN A 160 -4.08 -3.98 -7.91
N THR A 161 -4.55 -3.25 -8.93
CA THR A 161 -5.43 -3.77 -9.98
C THR A 161 -5.07 -3.13 -11.31
N ARG A 162 -5.20 -3.90 -12.40
CA ARG A 162 -5.10 -3.41 -13.80
C ARG A 162 -3.78 -2.73 -14.21
N GLY A 163 -2.64 -3.14 -13.64
CA GLY A 163 -1.32 -2.66 -14.08
C GLY A 163 -0.70 -1.62 -13.17
N PHE A 164 0.50 -1.16 -13.53
CA PHE A 164 1.25 -0.09 -12.85
C PHE A 164 1.50 -0.37 -11.37
N ALA A 165 1.86 -1.62 -11.05
CA ALA A 165 2.07 -2.06 -9.69
C ALA A 165 3.36 -1.44 -9.12
N ALA A 166 3.28 -0.80 -7.96
CA ALA A 166 4.44 -0.27 -7.25
C ALA A 166 4.44 -0.73 -5.79
N VAL A 167 5.59 -0.67 -5.11
CA VAL A 167 5.64 -0.90 -3.66
C VAL A 167 4.79 0.15 -2.94
N GLY A 168 5.07 1.43 -3.16
CA GLY A 168 4.19 2.54 -2.75
C GLY A 168 3.12 2.80 -3.82
N ASN A 169 1.95 2.16 -3.70
CA ASN A 169 0.89 2.32 -4.70
C ASN A 169 0.08 3.60 -4.49
N THR A 170 0.42 4.64 -5.24
CA THR A 170 -0.25 5.96 -5.21
C THR A 170 -1.45 6.06 -6.15
N ARG A 171 -1.69 5.03 -6.98
CA ARG A 171 -2.83 4.95 -7.92
C ARG A 171 -4.01 4.16 -7.34
N PHE A 172 -3.87 3.60 -6.14
CA PHE A 172 -4.89 2.78 -5.52
C PHE A 172 -5.27 3.34 -4.14
N MET A 173 -6.55 3.62 -3.94
CA MET A 173 -7.03 4.18 -2.68
C MET A 173 -7.56 3.09 -1.75
N GLN A 174 -7.29 3.20 -0.44
CA GLN A 174 -7.91 2.33 0.57
C GLN A 174 -8.65 3.18 1.59
N LEU A 175 -9.92 2.85 1.81
CA LEU A 175 -10.78 3.51 2.79
C LEU A 175 -11.13 2.56 3.93
N VAL A 176 -10.83 2.94 5.16
CA VAL A 176 -11.23 2.19 6.36
C VAL A 176 -12.32 2.95 7.09
N ASP A 177 -13.50 2.34 7.19
CA ASP A 177 -14.73 2.99 7.67
C ASP A 177 -14.97 4.35 6.98
N GLY A 178 -14.54 4.48 5.71
CA GLY A 178 -14.58 5.65 4.82
C GLY A 178 -13.47 6.72 5.02
N MET A 179 -12.47 6.50 5.86
CA MET A 179 -11.31 7.39 6.02
C MET A 179 -10.20 6.94 5.08
N ASP A 180 -9.53 7.86 4.40
CA ASP A 180 -8.38 7.56 3.54
C ASP A 180 -7.21 7.04 4.37
N ASN A 181 -6.75 5.84 4.06
CA ASN A 181 -5.76 5.10 4.84
C ASN A 181 -4.30 5.41 4.45
N SER A 182 -4.08 6.39 3.57
CA SER A 182 -2.75 6.79 3.12
C SER A 182 -1.96 7.53 4.20
N SER A 183 -0.64 7.33 4.19
CA SER A 183 0.34 8.13 4.94
C SER A 183 0.32 9.59 4.43
N PRO A 184 0.16 10.59 5.31
CA PRO A 184 0.24 12.00 4.92
C PRO A 184 1.48 12.42 4.11
N ALA A 185 2.69 12.01 4.49
CA ALA A 185 3.93 12.34 3.80
C ALA A 185 4.12 11.44 2.58
N LEU A 186 3.93 10.13 2.73
CA LEU A 186 4.25 9.17 1.66
C LEU A 186 3.19 9.12 0.56
N ASN A 187 1.95 9.51 0.87
CA ASN A 187 0.78 9.57 -0.03
C ASN A 187 0.38 8.22 -0.65
N PHE A 188 0.71 7.11 0.01
CA PHE A 188 0.24 5.76 -0.27
C PHE A 188 -0.07 5.02 1.03
N VAL A 189 -0.71 3.86 0.91
CA VAL A 189 -1.15 3.06 2.07
C VAL A 189 -0.07 2.08 2.51
N LEU A 190 0.26 2.09 3.81
CA LEU A 190 1.22 1.20 4.45
C LEU A 190 0.59 -0.16 4.82
N GLY A 191 0.11 -0.88 3.80
CA GLY A 191 -0.58 -2.16 3.99
C GLY A 191 -1.81 -2.06 4.91
N ASN A 192 -1.90 -2.94 5.90
CA ASN A 192 -3.00 -2.97 6.87
C ASN A 192 -2.62 -2.39 8.25
N LEU A 193 -1.70 -1.40 8.30
CA LEU A 193 -1.17 -0.81 9.54
C LEU A 193 -2.23 -0.14 10.43
N ILE A 194 -3.20 0.56 9.85
CA ILE A 194 -4.33 1.17 10.59
C ILE A 194 -5.70 0.64 10.12
N GLY A 195 -5.71 -0.48 9.39
CA GLY A 195 -6.94 -1.10 8.93
C GLY A 195 -7.58 -2.03 9.96
N LEU A 196 -8.40 -2.96 9.49
CA LEU A 196 -9.24 -3.78 10.37
C LEU A 196 -8.47 -5.01 10.91
N SER A 197 -9.02 -5.62 11.97
CA SER A 197 -8.68 -6.98 12.41
C SER A 197 -9.70 -7.98 11.85
N ASP A 198 -9.34 -9.25 11.68
CA ASP A 198 -10.23 -10.29 11.11
C ASP A 198 -11.60 -10.35 11.81
N ILE A 199 -11.62 -10.18 13.14
CA ILE A 199 -12.83 -10.26 13.97
C ILE A 199 -13.72 -9.01 13.89
N ASP A 200 -13.23 -7.89 13.36
CA ASP A 200 -13.99 -6.64 13.22
C ASP A 200 -14.43 -6.34 11.78
N VAL A 201 -14.04 -7.16 10.80
CA VAL A 201 -14.49 -7.00 9.40
C VAL A 201 -15.99 -7.30 9.27
N ALA A 202 -16.73 -6.35 8.70
CA ALA A 202 -18.11 -6.57 8.24
C ALA A 202 -18.14 -6.87 6.74
N SER A 203 -17.39 -6.09 5.96
CA SER A 203 -17.24 -6.30 4.51
C SER A 203 -15.97 -5.65 3.99
N VAL A 204 -15.41 -6.24 2.96
CA VAL A 204 -14.40 -5.61 2.10
C VAL A 204 -14.94 -5.57 0.68
N GLU A 205 -14.95 -4.40 0.06
CA GLU A 205 -15.43 -4.17 -1.31
C GLU A 205 -14.29 -3.56 -2.13
N LEU A 206 -14.00 -4.11 -3.30
CA LEU A 206 -12.93 -3.65 -4.19
C LEU A 206 -13.52 -3.29 -5.55
N LEU A 207 -13.25 -2.07 -6.00
CA LEU A 207 -13.61 -1.60 -7.34
C LEU A 207 -12.31 -1.50 -8.14
N PRO A 208 -12.07 -2.42 -9.10
CA PRO A 208 -10.93 -2.32 -9.98
C PRO A 208 -11.20 -1.25 -11.04
N GLY A 209 -10.24 -0.38 -11.31
CA GLY A 209 -10.32 0.69 -12.30
C GLY A 209 -10.71 2.06 -11.72
N ALA A 210 -10.87 3.03 -12.60
CA ALA A 210 -11.16 4.42 -12.21
C ALA A 210 -12.47 4.53 -11.41
N SER A 211 -12.53 5.48 -10.50
CA SER A 211 -13.70 5.78 -9.67
C SER A 211 -13.77 7.26 -9.27
N SER A 212 -13.01 8.12 -9.95
CA SER A 212 -12.89 9.55 -9.61
C SER A 212 -14.22 10.29 -9.66
N ALA A 213 -15.15 9.93 -10.55
CA ALA A 213 -16.47 10.57 -10.65
C ALA A 213 -17.27 10.57 -9.33
N LEU A 214 -16.97 9.70 -8.36
CA LEU A 214 -17.60 9.67 -7.03
C LEU A 214 -16.62 9.89 -5.87
N TYR A 215 -15.33 9.61 -6.08
CA TYR A 215 -14.34 9.55 -5.00
C TYR A 215 -13.17 10.55 -5.17
N GLY A 216 -13.12 11.28 -6.28
CA GLY A 216 -12.12 12.33 -6.55
C GLY A 216 -10.76 11.78 -6.99
N ALA A 217 -9.71 12.57 -6.69
CA ALA A 217 -8.34 12.23 -7.04
C ALA A 217 -7.90 10.88 -6.44
N ASN A 218 -6.96 10.21 -7.12
CA ASN A 218 -6.29 8.97 -6.68
C ASN A 218 -7.15 7.70 -6.70
N ALA A 219 -8.46 7.80 -6.89
CA ALA A 219 -9.34 6.68 -7.24
C ALA A 219 -9.13 6.28 -8.72
N PHE A 220 -7.89 5.93 -9.07
CA PHE A 220 -7.38 5.89 -10.44
C PHE A 220 -7.29 4.46 -10.99
N ASN A 221 -6.51 3.59 -10.34
CA ASN A 221 -6.41 2.16 -10.67
C ASN A 221 -7.41 1.30 -9.91
N GLY A 222 -7.94 1.80 -8.79
CA GLY A 222 -8.95 1.13 -8.00
C GLY A 222 -9.12 1.72 -6.61
N ILE A 223 -10.13 1.21 -5.91
CA ILE A 223 -10.43 1.59 -4.53
C ILE A 223 -10.86 0.36 -3.72
N LEU A 224 -10.33 0.24 -2.51
CA LEU A 224 -10.68 -0.77 -1.52
C LEU A 224 -11.45 -0.13 -0.37
N PHE A 225 -12.63 -0.63 -0.06
CA PHE A 225 -13.43 -0.23 1.10
C PHE A 225 -13.38 -1.34 2.15
N MET A 226 -12.99 -0.98 3.36
CA MET A 226 -13.01 -1.86 4.52
C MET A 226 -14.00 -1.31 5.54
N ASN A 227 -15.11 -2.02 5.76
CA ASN A 227 -16.15 -1.61 6.72
C ASN A 227 -16.09 -2.48 7.97
N SER A 228 -16.07 -1.85 9.14
CA SER A 228 -16.09 -2.52 10.43
C SER A 228 -17.50 -2.86 10.92
N LYS A 229 -17.59 -3.81 11.86
CA LYS A 229 -18.86 -4.23 12.47
C LYS A 229 -19.43 -3.13 13.38
N ASN A 230 -20.66 -2.69 13.10
CA ASN A 230 -21.39 -1.72 13.93
C ASN A 230 -21.73 -2.31 15.33
N PRO A 231 -21.51 -1.56 16.44
CA PRO A 231 -21.73 -2.07 17.80
C PRO A 231 -23.20 -2.22 18.20
N PHE A 232 -24.15 -1.56 17.56
CA PHE A 232 -25.58 -1.78 17.82
C PHE A 232 -26.01 -3.18 17.37
N THR A 233 -25.46 -3.67 16.25
CA THR A 233 -25.85 -4.95 15.66
C THR A 233 -24.88 -6.09 15.99
N ASN A 234 -23.64 -5.79 16.38
CA ASN A 234 -22.59 -6.78 16.66
C ASN A 234 -21.98 -6.54 18.05
N GLN A 235 -22.72 -6.92 19.10
CA GLN A 235 -22.30 -6.79 20.50
C GLN A 235 -21.49 -8.00 20.99
N GLY A 236 -20.86 -7.87 22.14
CA GLY A 236 -20.09 -8.91 22.81
C GLY A 236 -18.58 -8.75 22.66
N ILE A 237 -17.86 -9.72 23.23
CA ILE A 237 -16.40 -9.81 23.18
C ILE A 237 -16.03 -10.94 22.22
N SER A 238 -15.20 -10.66 21.22
CA SER A 238 -14.58 -11.64 20.34
C SER A 238 -13.07 -11.54 20.48
N SER A 239 -12.36 -12.67 20.40
CA SER A 239 -10.91 -12.67 20.43
C SER A 239 -10.34 -13.77 19.56
N TYR A 240 -9.09 -13.61 19.15
CA TYR A 240 -8.33 -14.68 18.54
C TYR A 240 -6.87 -14.63 18.98
N VAL A 241 -6.22 -15.79 18.89
CA VAL A 241 -4.76 -15.93 18.93
C VAL A 241 -4.34 -16.80 17.76
N LYS A 242 -3.22 -16.45 17.14
CA LYS A 242 -2.54 -17.19 16.08
C LYS A 242 -1.09 -17.36 16.49
N TYR A 243 -0.61 -18.59 16.38
CA TYR A 243 0.80 -18.92 16.55
C TYR A 243 1.24 -19.80 15.39
N GLY A 244 2.44 -19.56 14.88
CA GLY A 244 2.92 -20.21 13.69
C GLY A 244 4.41 -20.02 13.46
N GLN A 245 4.85 -20.44 12.28
CA GLN A 245 6.22 -20.26 11.84
C GLN A 245 6.27 -19.79 10.39
N THR A 246 7.21 -18.91 10.08
CA THR A 246 7.63 -18.60 8.72
C THR A 246 8.94 -19.33 8.42
N SER A 247 9.17 -19.72 7.17
CA SER A 247 10.44 -20.30 6.73
C SER A 247 10.87 -19.66 5.43
N GLN A 248 12.11 -19.20 5.36
CA GLN A 248 12.74 -18.59 4.19
C GLN A 248 14.17 -19.14 4.08
N ASP A 249 14.72 -19.30 2.88
CA ASP A 249 16.08 -19.82 2.70
C ASP A 249 17.14 -18.97 3.42
N VAL A 250 16.97 -17.64 3.38
CA VAL A 250 17.90 -16.67 3.98
C VAL A 250 17.71 -16.54 5.49
N ALA A 251 16.45 -16.47 5.97
CA ALA A 251 16.14 -16.22 7.38
C ALA A 251 15.98 -17.50 8.22
N GLY A 252 15.93 -18.67 7.60
CA GLY A 252 15.55 -19.93 8.25
C GLY A 252 14.12 -19.91 8.78
N THR A 253 13.84 -20.76 9.78
CA THR A 253 12.53 -20.84 10.42
C THR A 253 12.41 -19.86 11.59
N ASN A 254 11.33 -19.07 11.61
CA ASN A 254 11.09 -18.01 12.57
C ASN A 254 9.66 -18.09 13.13
N ASP A 255 9.46 -17.65 14.37
CA ASP A 255 8.13 -17.63 14.98
C ASP A 255 7.25 -16.49 14.43
N TYR A 256 5.96 -16.78 14.29
CA TYR A 256 4.91 -15.84 13.93
C TYR A 256 3.82 -15.83 15.02
N PHE A 257 3.43 -14.64 15.46
CA PHE A 257 2.39 -14.43 16.45
C PHE A 257 1.45 -13.30 16.05
N ASP A 258 0.13 -13.51 16.17
CA ASP A 258 -0.90 -12.50 15.91
C ASP A 258 -2.09 -12.72 16.86
N MET A 259 -2.52 -11.69 17.57
CA MET A 259 -3.68 -11.77 18.46
C MET A 259 -4.60 -10.56 18.31
N GLY A 260 -5.89 -10.76 18.51
CA GLY A 260 -6.87 -9.68 18.45
C GLY A 260 -7.97 -9.83 19.49
N ILE A 261 -8.48 -8.71 19.98
CA ILE A 261 -9.62 -8.63 20.89
C ILE A 261 -10.53 -7.49 20.41
N ARG A 262 -11.83 -7.77 20.31
CA ARG A 262 -12.88 -6.82 20.01
C ARG A 262 -13.92 -6.87 21.12
N ALA A 263 -14.31 -5.73 21.67
CA ALA A 263 -15.41 -5.60 22.61
C ALA A 263 -16.39 -4.54 22.11
N ALA A 264 -17.68 -4.87 22.04
CA ALA A 264 -18.73 -3.95 21.64
C ALA A 264 -19.96 -4.11 22.53
N THR A 265 -20.59 -3.00 22.91
CA THR A 265 -21.83 -3.03 23.71
C THR A 265 -22.76 -1.90 23.32
N ALA A 266 -24.05 -2.20 23.20
CA ALA A 266 -25.09 -1.19 23.12
C ALA A 266 -25.77 -1.09 24.48
N PHE A 267 -25.53 0.01 25.19
CA PHE A 267 -26.10 0.21 26.53
C PHE A 267 -27.62 0.43 26.46
N ASN A 268 -28.08 1.03 25.37
CA ASN A 268 -29.48 1.19 25.02
C ASN A 268 -29.59 1.48 23.51
N LYS A 269 -30.80 1.70 23.01
CA LYS A 269 -31.06 2.01 21.59
C LYS A 269 -30.49 3.35 21.09
N TYR A 270 -30.02 4.22 21.99
CA TYR A 270 -29.46 5.53 21.69
C TYR A 270 -27.93 5.57 21.76
N PHE A 271 -27.28 4.65 22.48
CA PHE A 271 -25.84 4.73 22.75
C PHE A 271 -25.16 3.36 22.75
N ALA A 272 -24.08 3.25 21.97
CA ALA A 272 -23.23 2.08 21.86
C ALA A 272 -21.75 2.45 21.76
N VAL A 273 -20.87 1.54 22.18
CA VAL A 273 -19.41 1.71 22.12
C VAL A 273 -18.73 0.46 21.58
N LYS A 274 -17.58 0.64 20.93
CA LYS A 274 -16.72 -0.43 20.42
C LYS A 274 -15.25 -0.11 20.72
N ALA A 275 -14.50 -1.11 21.14
CA ALA A 275 -13.05 -1.11 21.22
C ALA A 275 -12.50 -2.36 20.52
N ASN A 276 -11.43 -2.21 19.75
CA ASN A 276 -10.72 -3.29 19.08
C ASN A 276 -9.22 -3.08 19.25
N PHE A 277 -8.48 -4.16 19.49
CA PHE A 277 -7.04 -4.19 19.67
C PHE A 277 -6.46 -5.39 18.92
N ASN A 278 -5.32 -5.19 18.26
CA ASN A 278 -4.57 -6.24 17.58
C ASN A 278 -3.07 -6.04 17.78
N TYR A 279 -2.34 -7.13 17.97
CA TYR A 279 -0.89 -7.15 18.07
C TYR A 279 -0.32 -8.30 17.25
N MET A 280 0.65 -8.01 16.39
CA MET A 280 1.37 -8.96 15.56
C MET A 280 2.88 -8.85 15.79
N LYS A 281 3.58 -9.98 15.79
CA LYS A 281 5.04 -10.08 15.83
C LYS A 281 5.53 -11.16 14.87
N ALA A 282 6.57 -10.86 14.09
CA ALA A 282 7.21 -11.78 13.16
C ALA A 282 8.68 -11.40 12.89
N THR A 283 9.40 -12.24 12.13
CA THR A 283 10.66 -11.88 11.45
C THR A 283 10.33 -11.45 10.02
N GLU A 284 11.07 -10.49 9.47
CA GLU A 284 10.91 -10.06 8.08
C GLU A 284 11.23 -11.15 7.06
N TRP A 285 10.72 -10.97 5.83
CA TRP A 285 11.36 -11.57 4.66
C TRP A 285 12.68 -10.84 4.42
N ILE A 286 13.80 -11.49 4.76
CA ILE A 286 15.13 -10.87 4.68
C ILE A 286 15.58 -10.79 3.22
N ALA A 287 16.06 -9.62 2.79
CA ALA A 287 16.68 -9.42 1.49
C ALA A 287 18.18 -9.73 1.55
N ASP A 288 18.70 -10.50 0.58
CA ASP A 288 20.13 -10.85 0.43
C ASP A 288 20.47 -11.03 -1.06
N ASP A 289 19.88 -10.21 -1.95
CA ASP A 289 20.23 -10.22 -3.37
C ASP A 289 21.61 -9.54 -3.54
N ARG A 290 22.55 -10.31 -4.09
CA ARG A 290 23.96 -9.90 -4.26
C ARG A 290 24.34 -9.69 -5.73
N ARG A 291 23.35 -9.60 -6.62
CA ARG A 291 23.63 -9.23 -8.01
C ARG A 291 24.23 -7.83 -8.06
N SER A 292 25.28 -7.68 -8.87
CA SER A 292 25.99 -6.42 -9.04
C SER A 292 25.21 -5.46 -9.94
N MET A 293 24.98 -4.24 -9.45
CA MET A 293 24.32 -3.15 -10.17
C MET A 293 25.26 -2.46 -11.17
N THR A 294 26.57 -2.60 -10.99
CA THR A 294 27.62 -2.04 -11.87
C THR A 294 28.10 -3.06 -12.92
N GLY A 295 27.48 -4.24 -12.99
CA GLY A 295 27.95 -5.38 -13.78
C GLY A 295 29.11 -6.12 -13.10
N GLY A 296 29.67 -7.15 -13.76
CA GLY A 296 30.77 -7.96 -13.23
C GLY A 296 30.32 -9.13 -12.33
N SER A 297 31.28 -9.72 -11.62
CA SER A 297 31.06 -10.82 -10.66
C SER A 297 30.34 -10.36 -9.39
N ILE A 298 29.77 -11.33 -8.66
CA ILE A 298 29.23 -11.11 -7.31
C ILE A 298 30.40 -10.98 -6.33
N GLY A 299 30.43 -9.89 -5.57
CA GLY A 299 31.50 -9.55 -4.65
C GLY A 299 32.66 -8.85 -5.35
N HIS A 300 33.68 -8.45 -4.56
CA HIS A 300 34.79 -7.66 -5.09
C HIS A 300 35.87 -8.46 -5.83
N ASP A 301 35.82 -9.79 -5.79
CA ASP A 301 36.80 -10.63 -6.48
C ASP A 301 36.58 -10.56 -8.00
N GLY A 302 37.55 -10.01 -8.72
CA GLY A 302 37.41 -9.67 -10.14
C GLY A 302 36.49 -8.47 -10.44
N ASN A 303 35.95 -7.80 -9.41
CA ASN A 303 35.04 -6.66 -9.56
C ASN A 303 35.28 -5.59 -8.49
N GLN A 304 36.32 -4.77 -8.68
CA GLN A 304 36.74 -3.75 -7.71
C GLN A 304 35.68 -2.69 -7.43
N ASN A 305 34.74 -2.47 -8.37
CA ASN A 305 33.61 -1.54 -8.27
C ASN A 305 32.28 -2.26 -8.03
N TYR A 306 32.29 -3.41 -7.37
CA TYR A 306 31.08 -4.14 -7.01
C TYR A 306 30.13 -3.25 -6.19
N ASP A 307 28.86 -3.28 -6.58
CA ASP A 307 27.72 -2.57 -5.98
C ASP A 307 26.57 -3.59 -5.87
N GLY A 308 26.42 -4.21 -4.71
CA GLY A 308 25.46 -5.28 -4.49
C GLY A 308 24.06 -4.75 -4.20
N LEU A 309 23.03 -5.32 -4.84
CA LEU A 309 21.65 -4.82 -4.71
C LEU A 309 21.14 -4.64 -3.26
N ASN A 310 21.50 -5.54 -2.33
CA ASN A 310 21.18 -5.42 -0.90
C ASN A 310 22.41 -5.23 0.00
N ILE A 311 23.44 -4.56 -0.53
CA ILE A 311 24.62 -4.13 0.22
C ILE A 311 24.64 -2.59 0.20
N TYR A 312 25.04 -2.00 1.31
CA TYR A 312 25.01 -0.55 1.53
C TYR A 312 26.35 -0.07 2.05
N GLY A 313 26.87 1.01 1.47
CA GLY A 313 28.22 1.50 1.73
C GLY A 313 29.18 1.24 0.57
N ASP A 314 28.92 0.21 -0.22
CA ASP A 314 29.65 -0.11 -1.45
C ASP A 314 29.27 0.80 -2.64
N GLU A 315 28.17 1.55 -2.56
CA GLU A 315 27.90 2.60 -3.55
C GLU A 315 28.87 3.79 -3.41
N VAL A 316 29.59 3.88 -2.28
CA VAL A 316 30.67 4.85 -2.10
C VAL A 316 31.88 4.37 -2.89
N THR A 317 32.20 5.11 -3.95
CA THR A 317 33.19 4.70 -4.94
C THR A 317 34.09 5.86 -5.34
N THR A 318 35.32 5.57 -5.79
CA THR A 318 36.27 6.55 -6.31
C THR A 318 37.11 5.93 -7.42
N PHE A 319 37.44 6.74 -8.44
CA PHE A 319 38.37 6.34 -9.48
C PHE A 319 39.81 6.48 -8.98
N ILE A 320 40.58 5.39 -9.01
CA ILE A 320 41.99 5.34 -8.62
C ILE A 320 42.82 5.13 -9.88
N ASN A 321 43.82 6.00 -10.11
CA ASN A 321 44.68 5.93 -11.28
C ASN A 321 45.45 4.60 -11.34
N ASN A 322 45.56 4.00 -12.54
CA ASN A 322 46.13 2.68 -12.81
C ASN A 322 45.41 1.48 -12.16
N VAL A 323 44.27 1.72 -11.49
CA VAL A 323 43.44 0.67 -10.87
C VAL A 323 42.08 0.64 -11.57
N GLY A 324 41.41 1.78 -11.63
CA GLY A 324 40.04 1.91 -12.14
C GLY A 324 39.09 2.40 -11.06
N GLN A 325 37.80 2.19 -11.28
CA GLN A 325 36.78 2.52 -10.30
C GLN A 325 36.82 1.50 -9.14
N VAL A 326 36.85 1.98 -7.90
CA VAL A 326 36.92 1.13 -6.70
C VAL A 326 35.81 1.54 -5.74
N SER A 327 35.00 0.58 -5.32
CA SER A 327 33.99 0.75 -4.27
C SER A 327 34.49 0.31 -2.90
N ARG A 328 33.88 0.84 -1.84
CA ARG A 328 34.04 0.33 -0.47
C ARG A 328 33.33 -1.02 -0.31
N THR A 329 33.55 -1.69 0.82
CA THR A 329 33.05 -3.06 1.06
C THR A 329 31.59 -3.13 1.53
N GLY A 330 31.08 -2.08 2.17
CA GLY A 330 29.68 -1.98 2.61
C GLY A 330 29.25 -2.97 3.71
N TYR A 331 27.93 -3.02 3.94
CA TYR A 331 27.22 -3.85 4.91
C TYR A 331 25.96 -4.44 4.26
N ARG A 332 25.60 -5.68 4.59
CA ARG A 332 24.36 -6.28 4.05
C ARG A 332 23.15 -5.65 4.72
N GLU A 333 22.02 -5.60 4.04
CA GLU A 333 20.76 -5.08 4.59
C GLU A 333 20.43 -5.68 5.97
N LYS A 334 20.54 -7.00 6.07
CA LYS A 334 20.25 -7.74 7.32
C LYS A 334 21.15 -7.37 8.49
N ASP A 335 22.30 -6.75 8.24
CA ASP A 335 23.23 -6.32 9.28
C ASP A 335 22.87 -4.92 9.82
N LEU A 336 22.10 -4.11 9.06
CA LEU A 336 21.75 -2.72 9.39
C LEU A 336 20.37 -2.58 10.08
N ASN A 337 19.67 -3.69 10.30
CA ASN A 337 18.35 -3.75 10.93
C ASN A 337 18.22 -5.03 11.78
N ASP A 338 17.31 -5.05 12.76
CA ASP A 338 17.05 -6.24 13.59
C ASP A 338 16.21 -7.32 12.89
N ASN A 339 15.65 -7.00 11.72
CA ASN A 339 14.79 -7.85 10.90
C ASN A 339 13.54 -8.33 11.65
N LYS A 340 13.07 -7.56 12.64
CA LYS A 340 11.85 -7.85 13.39
C LYS A 340 10.72 -6.93 12.97
N VAL A 341 9.55 -7.54 12.84
CA VAL A 341 8.30 -6.85 12.58
C VAL A 341 7.45 -6.94 13.82
N ASN A 342 6.96 -5.79 14.26
CA ASN A 342 5.87 -5.70 15.21
C ASN A 342 4.80 -4.77 14.62
N SER A 343 3.54 -5.01 14.97
CA SER A 343 2.45 -4.12 14.61
C SER A 343 1.38 -4.14 15.70
N VAL A 344 1.01 -2.96 16.18
CA VAL A 344 -0.09 -2.72 17.12
C VAL A 344 -1.15 -1.92 16.39
N LYS A 345 -2.40 -2.34 16.50
CA LYS A 345 -3.55 -1.61 15.95
C LYS A 345 -4.64 -1.50 16.99
N ALA A 346 -5.24 -0.33 17.12
CA ALA A 346 -6.41 -0.16 17.97
C ALA A 346 -7.45 0.77 17.32
N ASP A 347 -8.72 0.49 17.61
CA ASP A 347 -9.87 1.26 17.13
C ASP A 347 -10.86 1.43 18.29
N PHE A 348 -11.24 2.67 18.57
CA PHE A 348 -12.22 3.03 19.59
C PHE A 348 -13.32 3.84 18.92
N SER A 349 -14.58 3.51 19.20
CA SER A 349 -15.69 4.29 18.66
C SER A 349 -16.87 4.40 19.62
N LEU A 350 -17.49 5.57 19.59
CA LEU A 350 -18.73 5.91 20.27
C LEU A 350 -19.79 6.12 19.19
N HIS A 351 -20.97 5.54 19.37
CA HIS A 351 -22.08 5.62 18.44
C HIS A 351 -23.33 6.08 19.18
N ILE A 352 -23.96 7.12 18.66
CA ILE A 352 -25.16 7.75 19.22
C ILE A 352 -26.25 7.75 18.15
N ARG A 353 -27.45 7.27 18.49
CA ARG A 353 -28.65 7.38 17.64
C ARG A 353 -29.66 8.29 18.35
N PRO A 354 -29.62 9.62 18.15
CA PRO A 354 -30.37 10.57 18.99
C PRO A 354 -31.88 10.29 19.03
N TRP A 355 -32.43 9.83 17.91
CA TRP A 355 -33.87 9.55 17.75
C TRP A 355 -34.20 8.06 17.76
N ALA A 356 -33.22 7.20 18.08
CA ALA A 356 -33.33 5.73 17.99
C ALA A 356 -33.83 5.22 16.61
N ASP A 357 -33.53 5.97 15.55
CA ASP A 357 -33.80 5.65 14.16
C ASP A 357 -32.49 5.34 13.41
N ASP A 358 -32.51 5.43 12.08
CA ASP A 358 -31.33 5.18 11.24
C ASP A 358 -30.31 6.34 11.28
N THR A 359 -30.57 7.42 12.02
CA THR A 359 -29.62 8.53 12.11
C THR A 359 -28.62 8.28 13.24
N GLU A 360 -27.37 8.11 12.86
CA GLU A 360 -26.26 7.74 13.73
C GLU A 360 -25.14 8.79 13.67
N ILE A 361 -24.74 9.27 14.84
CA ILE A 361 -23.55 10.10 15.05
C ILE A 361 -22.46 9.17 15.60
N SER A 362 -21.29 9.16 14.99
CA SER A 362 -20.15 8.38 15.45
C SER A 362 -18.90 9.23 15.63
N LEU A 363 -18.18 8.99 16.73
CA LEU A 363 -16.83 9.46 16.97
C LEU A 363 -15.91 8.25 16.97
N GLN A 364 -14.89 8.24 16.13
CA GLN A 364 -13.98 7.10 15.96
C GLN A 364 -12.52 7.56 16.05
N TYR A 365 -11.70 6.82 16.79
CA TYR A 365 -10.25 7.00 16.90
C TYR A 365 -9.53 5.69 16.57
N LYS A 366 -8.71 5.71 15.51
CA LYS A 366 -7.85 4.60 15.12
C LYS A 366 -6.39 4.98 15.34
N LEU A 367 -5.59 4.00 15.75
CA LEU A 367 -4.14 4.12 15.84
C LEU A 367 -3.48 2.84 15.33
N GLY A 368 -2.31 2.99 14.74
CA GLY A 368 -1.46 1.92 14.25
C GLY A 368 -0.01 2.29 14.51
N MET A 369 0.75 1.35 15.00
CA MET A 369 2.17 1.50 15.28
C MET A 369 2.90 0.26 14.81
N GLY A 370 4.09 0.37 14.24
CA GLY A 370 4.86 -0.81 13.93
C GLY A 370 6.14 -0.58 13.13
N ASN A 371 6.78 -1.70 12.84
CA ASN A 371 8.02 -1.76 12.09
C ASN A 371 7.79 -2.46 10.74
N THR A 372 8.41 -1.96 9.68
CA THR A 372 8.37 -2.58 8.35
C THR A 372 9.50 -2.06 7.48
N ILE A 373 9.73 -2.69 6.32
CA ILE A 373 10.66 -2.20 5.31
C ILE A 373 9.90 -1.67 4.09
N TYR A 374 10.18 -0.41 3.76
CA TYR A 374 9.69 0.26 2.56
C TYR A 374 10.83 0.37 1.53
N GLN A 375 10.53 0.09 0.27
CA GLN A 375 11.44 0.26 -0.85
C GLN A 375 10.95 1.37 -1.78
N GLY A 376 11.76 2.42 -1.91
CA GLY A 376 11.58 3.52 -2.89
C GLY A 376 12.80 3.63 -3.79
N ALA A 377 13.48 4.78 -3.81
CA ALA A 377 14.78 4.91 -4.48
C ALA A 377 15.90 4.25 -3.65
N ASN A 378 15.73 4.21 -2.33
CA ASN A 378 16.55 3.46 -1.37
C ASN A 378 15.66 2.45 -0.62
N ARG A 379 16.27 1.75 0.34
CA ARG A 379 15.57 0.87 1.29
C ARG A 379 15.50 1.55 2.65
N TYR A 380 14.27 1.71 3.14
CA TYR A 380 13.96 2.48 4.34
C TYR A 380 13.38 1.56 5.40
N ALA A 381 13.96 1.60 6.60
CA ALA A 381 13.42 0.90 7.75
C ALA A 381 12.43 1.83 8.45
N LEU A 382 11.14 1.54 8.33
CA LEU A 382 10.11 2.18 9.13
C LEU A 382 10.13 1.52 10.51
N ASN A 383 10.48 2.28 11.55
CA ASN A 383 10.73 1.73 12.88
C ASN A 383 10.05 2.61 13.94
N ASP A 384 9.20 1.99 14.75
CA ASP A 384 8.25 2.67 15.65
C ASP A 384 7.38 3.70 14.91
N PHE A 385 7.09 3.44 13.63
CA PHE A 385 6.28 4.32 12.80
C PHE A 385 4.85 4.34 13.33
N PHE A 386 4.31 5.52 13.58
CA PHE A 386 3.00 5.71 14.18
C PHE A 386 2.07 6.44 13.24
N MET A 387 0.82 5.98 13.14
CA MET A 387 -0.23 6.67 12.42
C MET A 387 -1.54 6.62 13.19
N SER A 388 -2.29 7.72 13.16
CA SER A 388 -3.57 7.86 13.85
C SER A 388 -4.61 8.55 12.97
N GLN A 389 -5.88 8.20 13.21
CA GLN A 389 -7.01 8.83 12.57
C GLN A 389 -8.10 9.17 13.58
N THR A 390 -8.65 10.37 13.51
CA THR A 390 -9.80 10.80 14.32
C THR A 390 -10.92 11.23 13.38
N LYS A 391 -12.10 10.62 13.49
CA LYS A 391 -13.27 10.92 12.66
C LYS A 391 -14.48 11.27 13.51
N ILE A 392 -15.22 12.29 13.06
CA ILE A 392 -16.62 12.50 13.41
C ILE A 392 -17.48 12.30 12.16
N GLU A 393 -18.57 11.55 12.29
CA GLU A 393 -19.51 11.32 11.20
C GLU A 393 -20.95 11.35 11.70
N ILE A 394 -21.82 12.02 10.95
CA ILE A 394 -23.28 11.92 11.08
C ILE A 394 -23.79 11.24 9.82
N LYS A 395 -24.50 10.13 9.97
CA LYS A 395 -25.06 9.35 8.87
C LYS A 395 -26.54 9.14 9.12
N GLY A 396 -27.37 9.48 8.15
CA GLY A 396 -28.80 9.17 8.15
C GLY A 396 -29.18 8.28 6.98
N ARG A 397 -30.49 8.09 6.79
CA ARG A 397 -31.05 7.26 5.71
C ARG A 397 -30.64 7.72 4.31
N ASN A 398 -30.50 9.03 4.10
CA ASN A 398 -30.26 9.64 2.78
C ASN A 398 -29.01 10.50 2.72
N PHE A 399 -28.29 10.68 3.82
CA PHE A 399 -27.18 11.62 3.86
C PHE A 399 -26.07 11.12 4.76
N PHE A 400 -24.87 11.63 4.54
CA PHE A 400 -23.83 11.62 5.56
C PHE A 400 -23.04 12.93 5.48
N ALA A 401 -22.48 13.32 6.62
CA ALA A 401 -21.48 14.37 6.73
C ALA A 401 -20.37 13.88 7.65
N ARG A 402 -19.13 14.06 7.22
CA ARG A 402 -17.97 13.51 7.89
C ARG A 402 -16.81 14.49 7.85
N ALA A 403 -16.06 14.56 8.95
CA ALA A 403 -14.74 15.18 9.00
C ALA A 403 -13.77 14.24 9.71
N TYR A 404 -12.53 14.16 9.23
CA TYR A 404 -11.47 13.42 9.88
C TYR A 404 -10.10 14.07 9.72
N ARG A 405 -9.21 13.73 10.65
CA ARG A 405 -7.79 14.04 10.60
C ARG A 405 -7.02 12.73 10.57
N SER A 406 -6.03 12.63 9.68
CA SER A 406 -5.00 11.60 9.70
C SER A 406 -3.66 12.26 10.04
N ALA A 407 -2.88 11.65 10.91
CA ALA A 407 -1.59 12.17 11.35
C ALA A 407 -0.62 11.01 11.53
N GLU A 408 0.64 11.24 11.20
CA GLU A 408 1.70 10.27 11.37
C GLU A 408 2.89 10.84 12.15
N ASP A 409 3.78 9.93 12.56
CA ASP A 409 5.09 10.23 13.12
C ASP A 409 6.09 9.17 12.61
N ALA A 410 7.19 9.62 12.01
CA ALA A 410 8.22 8.71 11.50
C ALA A 410 8.92 7.89 12.61
N GLY A 411 8.79 8.26 13.89
CA GLY A 411 9.39 7.54 15.00
C GLY A 411 10.91 7.45 14.91
N ASN A 412 11.41 6.22 14.90
CA ASN A 412 12.84 5.90 14.78
C ASN A 412 13.21 5.40 13.38
N SER A 413 12.43 5.78 12.36
CA SER A 413 12.65 5.36 10.97
C SER A 413 13.92 5.98 10.38
N TYR A 414 14.57 5.25 9.48
CA TYR A 414 15.86 5.64 8.90
C TYR A 414 16.10 5.04 7.51
N ASP A 415 17.00 5.66 6.77
CA ASP A 415 17.48 5.18 5.48
C ASP A 415 18.67 4.21 5.67
N MET A 416 18.55 2.99 5.16
CA MET A 416 19.59 1.96 5.36
C MET A 416 20.86 2.21 4.54
N ARG A 417 20.76 2.92 3.39
CA ARG A 417 21.94 3.30 2.62
C ARG A 417 22.79 4.31 3.39
N PHE A 418 22.17 5.37 3.89
CA PHE A 418 22.86 6.35 4.74
C PHE A 418 23.40 5.71 6.02
N ALA A 419 22.67 4.75 6.61
CA ALA A 419 23.17 3.99 7.74
C ALA A 419 24.47 3.24 7.40
N GLY A 420 24.52 2.50 6.29
CA GLY A 420 25.73 1.81 5.83
C GLY A 420 26.90 2.76 5.59
N TRP A 421 26.65 3.87 4.90
CA TRP A 421 27.66 4.89 4.57
C TRP A 421 28.29 5.51 5.82
N ASN A 422 27.46 5.91 6.78
CA ASN A 422 27.95 6.67 7.92
C ASN A 422 28.55 5.75 8.99
N VAL A 423 28.12 4.47 9.08
CA VAL A 423 28.81 3.47 9.90
C VAL A 423 30.21 3.18 9.39
N GLN A 424 30.42 2.99 8.08
CA GLN A 424 31.78 2.77 7.55
C GLN A 424 32.68 4.01 7.69
N ARG A 425 32.11 5.22 7.57
CA ARG A 425 32.84 6.49 7.78
C ARG A 425 33.25 6.70 9.23
N ALA A 426 32.42 6.24 10.18
CA ALA A 426 32.76 6.26 11.61
C ALA A 426 33.97 5.37 11.93
N ALA A 427 34.16 4.28 11.19
CA ALA A 427 35.36 3.44 11.29
C ALA A 427 36.57 4.09 10.60
N LYS A 428 36.42 4.48 9.33
CA LYS A 428 37.47 5.12 8.51
C LYS A 428 36.86 6.03 7.46
N SER A 429 37.32 7.29 7.39
CA SER A 429 36.85 8.26 6.39
C SER A 429 37.07 7.78 4.96
N ASP A 430 36.25 8.27 4.02
CA ASP A 430 36.35 7.88 2.60
C ASP A 430 37.74 8.22 2.04
N THR A 431 38.27 9.42 2.32
CA THR A 431 39.62 9.83 1.89
C THR A 431 40.71 8.87 2.37
N ASN A 432 40.70 8.52 3.66
CA ASN A 432 41.71 7.63 4.23
C ASN A 432 41.58 6.21 3.65
N TRP A 433 40.36 5.69 3.53
CA TRP A 433 40.13 4.34 2.99
C TRP A 433 40.63 4.19 1.55
N PHE A 434 40.29 5.14 0.66
CA PHE A 434 40.74 5.08 -0.74
C PHE A 434 42.24 5.33 -0.88
N THR A 435 42.85 6.15 -0.02
CA THR A 435 44.30 6.38 0.00
C THR A 435 45.05 5.13 0.46
N ASP A 436 44.56 4.47 1.52
CA ASP A 436 45.10 3.20 2.00
C ASP A 436 45.02 2.11 0.92
N TYR A 437 43.87 2.02 0.24
CA TYR A 437 43.66 1.11 -0.88
C TYR A 437 44.67 1.36 -2.00
N ALA A 438 44.75 2.60 -2.50
CA ALA A 438 45.65 2.96 -3.61
C ALA A 438 47.11 2.65 -3.29
N THR A 439 47.55 3.03 -2.07
CA THR A 439 48.93 2.81 -1.59
C THR A 439 49.23 1.31 -1.49
N SER A 440 48.32 0.55 -0.89
CA SER A 440 48.50 -0.89 -0.71
C SER A 440 48.44 -1.65 -2.04
N PHE A 441 47.61 -1.22 -2.98
CA PHE A 441 47.53 -1.82 -4.32
C PHE A 441 48.88 -1.68 -5.01
N GLN A 442 49.40 -0.45 -5.08
CA GLN A 442 50.66 -0.15 -5.75
C GLN A 442 51.84 -0.91 -5.12
N LEU A 443 51.93 -0.92 -3.80
CA LEU A 443 53.05 -1.55 -3.10
C LEU A 443 52.98 -3.08 -3.11
N SER A 444 51.79 -3.68 -3.02
CA SER A 444 51.65 -5.13 -3.08
C SER A 444 51.99 -5.66 -4.48
N SER A 445 51.58 -4.97 -5.55
CA SER A 445 52.06 -5.31 -6.91
C SER A 445 53.57 -5.14 -7.05
N ALA A 446 54.13 -4.02 -6.57
CA ALA A 446 55.55 -3.70 -6.79
C ALA A 446 56.52 -4.53 -5.95
N VAL A 447 56.16 -4.84 -4.70
CA VAL A 447 57.07 -5.47 -3.71
C VAL A 447 56.80 -6.96 -3.57
N LEU A 448 55.53 -7.37 -3.56
CA LEU A 448 55.14 -8.77 -3.40
C LEU A 448 54.92 -9.48 -4.74
N GLY A 449 54.91 -8.73 -5.86
CA GLY A 449 54.73 -9.29 -7.20
C GLY A 449 53.32 -9.81 -7.48
N LEU A 450 52.32 -9.35 -6.71
CA LEU A 450 50.92 -9.75 -6.88
C LEU A 450 50.37 -9.23 -8.22
N ASP A 451 49.56 -10.06 -8.88
CA ASP A 451 48.81 -9.62 -10.06
C ASP A 451 47.73 -8.59 -9.70
N GLY A 452 47.05 -8.02 -10.71
CA GLY A 452 46.06 -6.97 -10.48
C GLY A 452 44.87 -7.38 -9.60
N ASN A 453 44.45 -8.64 -9.64
CA ASN A 453 43.33 -9.11 -8.80
C ASN A 453 43.81 -9.45 -7.39
N GLU A 454 44.96 -10.12 -7.27
CA GLU A 454 45.60 -10.39 -5.99
C GLU A 454 45.95 -9.11 -5.23
N ALA A 455 46.51 -8.11 -5.93
CA ALA A 455 46.82 -6.80 -5.37
C ALA A 455 45.56 -6.04 -4.95
N ALA A 456 44.46 -6.14 -5.71
CA ALA A 456 43.17 -5.56 -5.34
C ALA A 456 42.60 -6.17 -4.05
N ASN A 457 42.64 -7.50 -3.93
CA ASN A 457 42.19 -8.22 -2.76
C ASN A 457 43.07 -7.90 -1.53
N TYR A 458 44.39 -7.81 -1.73
CA TYR A 458 45.33 -7.39 -0.69
C TYR A 458 45.06 -5.95 -0.23
N ALA A 459 44.91 -5.03 -1.18
CA ALA A 459 44.66 -3.61 -0.92
C ALA A 459 43.36 -3.38 -0.14
N ARG A 460 42.29 -4.08 -0.54
CA ARG A 460 41.01 -4.05 0.19
C ARG A 460 41.17 -4.56 1.62
N THR A 461 41.89 -5.67 1.79
CA THR A 461 42.16 -6.23 3.12
C THR A 461 42.85 -5.20 4.01
N PHE A 462 43.89 -4.50 3.53
CA PHE A 462 44.54 -3.45 4.30
C PHE A 462 43.60 -2.26 4.58
N ALA A 463 42.88 -1.78 3.57
CA ALA A 463 41.96 -0.65 3.71
C ALA A 463 40.82 -0.93 4.72
N ASP A 464 40.31 -2.16 4.77
CA ASP A 464 39.26 -2.58 5.70
C ASP A 464 39.79 -2.94 7.09
N THR A 465 40.94 -3.61 7.19
CA THR A 465 41.37 -4.25 8.46
C THR A 465 42.58 -3.59 9.11
N ASN A 466 43.27 -2.69 8.42
CA ASN A 466 44.60 -2.17 8.79
C ASN A 466 45.69 -3.26 8.90
N VAL A 467 45.46 -4.43 8.31
CA VAL A 467 46.42 -5.55 8.30
C VAL A 467 47.01 -5.71 6.90
N SER A 468 48.34 -5.67 6.81
CA SER A 468 49.09 -5.83 5.57
C SER A 468 50.20 -6.89 5.74
N PRO A 469 49.92 -8.19 5.62
CA PRO A 469 50.96 -9.21 5.79
C PRO A 469 52.07 -9.06 4.75
N GLY A 470 53.32 -8.96 5.18
CA GLY A 470 54.46 -8.80 4.27
C GLY A 470 54.76 -7.35 3.83
N LEU A 471 53.90 -6.38 4.18
CA LEU A 471 54.17 -4.95 4.03
C LEU A 471 53.94 -4.25 5.37
N ASN A 472 54.85 -3.41 5.83
CA ASN A 472 54.68 -2.70 7.11
C ASN A 472 53.89 -1.38 6.92
N LEU A 473 52.70 -1.47 6.32
CA LEU A 473 51.86 -0.29 6.07
C LEU A 473 51.19 0.18 7.36
N VAL A 474 50.97 1.49 7.47
CA VAL A 474 50.20 2.12 8.54
C VAL A 474 49.07 2.93 7.92
N PRO A 475 47.90 3.03 8.59
CA PRO A 475 46.77 3.79 8.04
C PRO A 475 47.15 5.25 7.76
N ASN A 476 46.67 5.77 6.64
CA ASN A 476 46.89 7.13 6.19
C ASN A 476 46.42 8.17 7.22
N ILE A 477 47.00 9.37 7.14
CA ILE A 477 46.52 10.56 7.84
C ILE A 477 46.18 11.58 6.75
N ASP A 478 44.91 11.91 6.63
CA ASP A 478 44.46 12.99 5.76
C ASP A 478 45.04 14.32 6.30
N PRO A 479 45.90 15.04 5.54
CA PRO A 479 46.44 16.31 6.00
C PRO A 479 45.37 17.41 6.09
N ALA A 480 44.24 17.29 5.37
CA ALA A 480 43.12 18.23 5.44
C ALA A 480 42.20 17.97 6.64
N ASP A 481 42.17 16.73 7.14
CA ASP A 481 41.49 16.36 8.39
C ASP A 481 42.27 15.29 9.17
N PRO A 482 43.31 15.71 9.94
CA PRO A 482 44.09 14.77 10.74
C PRO A 482 43.29 14.08 11.86
N SER A 483 42.09 14.56 12.16
CA SER A 483 41.20 14.00 13.18
C SER A 483 40.26 12.91 12.65
N ALA A 484 40.22 12.73 11.33
CA ALA A 484 39.37 11.76 10.67
C ALA A 484 39.59 10.33 11.19
N PRO A 485 38.52 9.53 11.34
CA PRO A 485 38.65 8.13 11.72
C PRO A 485 39.56 7.34 10.76
N ARG A 486 40.32 6.43 11.35
CA ARG A 486 41.35 5.59 10.70
C ARG A 486 41.38 4.16 11.25
N GLY A 487 40.31 3.76 11.94
CA GLY A 487 40.15 2.42 12.50
C GLY A 487 39.88 1.36 11.43
N ALA A 488 39.91 0.10 11.85
CA ALA A 488 39.41 -0.99 11.02
C ALA A 488 37.88 -0.89 10.89
N ARG A 489 37.35 -1.38 9.78
CA ARG A 489 35.92 -1.53 9.53
C ARG A 489 35.27 -2.25 10.72
N PHE A 490 34.15 -1.72 11.20
CA PHE A 490 33.42 -2.35 12.31
C PHE A 490 32.70 -3.59 11.81
N GLU A 491 32.96 -4.74 12.42
CA GLU A 491 32.32 -5.98 12.01
C GLU A 491 30.86 -6.05 12.51
N PRO A 492 29.89 -6.50 11.69
CA PRO A 492 28.51 -6.67 12.12
C PRO A 492 28.38 -7.47 13.42
N GLY A 493 27.62 -6.94 14.37
CA GLY A 493 27.44 -7.55 15.70
C GLY A 493 28.53 -7.23 16.73
N SER A 494 29.62 -6.54 16.34
CA SER A 494 30.59 -6.00 17.30
C SER A 494 29.99 -4.85 18.14
N PRO A 495 30.52 -4.58 19.35
CA PRO A 495 30.13 -3.41 20.14
C PRO A 495 30.33 -2.08 19.38
N GLU A 496 31.43 -1.95 18.64
CA GLU A 496 31.77 -0.78 17.84
C GLU A 496 30.74 -0.53 16.74
N PHE A 497 30.37 -1.59 15.99
CA PHE A 497 29.34 -1.52 14.96
C PHE A 497 27.98 -1.13 15.55
N THR A 498 27.58 -1.78 16.64
CA THR A 498 26.28 -1.54 17.28
C THR A 498 26.18 -0.09 17.78
N ASN A 499 27.25 0.42 18.40
CA ASN A 499 27.30 1.79 18.87
C ASN A 499 27.24 2.79 17.71
N ALA A 500 28.04 2.58 16.66
CA ALA A 500 28.04 3.44 15.48
C ALA A 500 26.67 3.45 14.78
N LEU A 501 26.07 2.27 14.57
CA LEU A 501 24.75 2.15 13.94
C LEU A 501 23.66 2.87 14.76
N ASN A 502 23.68 2.73 16.09
CA ASN A 502 22.73 3.43 16.96
C ASN A 502 22.91 4.96 16.89
N THR A 503 24.15 5.46 16.88
CA THR A 503 24.42 6.89 16.72
C THR A 503 23.90 7.40 15.38
N VAL A 504 24.24 6.71 14.28
CA VAL A 504 23.83 7.10 12.92
C VAL A 504 22.30 7.08 12.77
N LYS A 505 21.62 6.05 13.29
CA LYS A 505 20.14 5.94 13.26
C LYS A 505 19.43 7.01 14.09
N SER A 506 20.12 7.70 14.99
CA SER A 506 19.54 8.73 15.85
C SER A 506 19.76 10.16 15.33
N ASP A 507 20.66 10.35 14.37
CA ASP A 507 21.05 11.66 13.83
C ASP A 507 20.27 11.96 12.53
N PRO A 508 19.50 13.06 12.46
CA PRO A 508 18.72 13.43 11.27
C PRO A 508 19.55 14.09 10.15
N ASP A 509 20.83 14.40 10.38
CA ASP A 509 21.69 14.97 9.36
C ASP A 509 22.30 13.86 8.50
N PHE A 510 21.78 13.62 7.29
CA PHE A 510 22.22 12.53 6.41
C PHE A 510 23.71 12.57 6.01
N THR A 511 24.43 13.67 6.21
CA THR A 511 25.89 13.67 5.97
C THR A 511 26.65 12.84 7.00
N LYS A 512 26.04 12.56 8.15
CA LYS A 512 26.64 11.79 9.27
C LYS A 512 25.65 10.82 9.96
N GLY A 513 24.38 10.92 9.65
CA GLY A 513 23.24 10.21 10.25
C GLY A 513 22.38 9.52 9.20
N ALA A 514 21.22 9.02 9.60
CA ALA A 514 20.30 8.28 8.74
C ALA A 514 18.83 8.46 9.11
N LYS A 515 18.51 9.24 10.15
CA LYS A 515 17.16 9.33 10.72
C LYS A 515 16.23 10.19 9.87
N PHE A 516 15.01 9.70 9.62
CA PHE A 516 13.92 10.54 9.12
C PHE A 516 13.20 11.25 10.27
N THR A 517 12.74 12.47 10.00
CA THR A 517 11.81 13.20 10.85
C THR A 517 10.55 13.49 10.06
N ASP A 518 9.37 13.14 10.58
CA ASP A 518 8.09 13.49 9.96
C ASP A 518 6.97 13.52 10.99
N GLN A 519 6.09 14.51 10.88
CA GLN A 519 4.85 14.67 11.64
C GLN A 519 3.70 15.20 10.76
N SER A 520 3.65 14.72 9.52
CA SER A 520 2.72 15.20 8.49
C SER A 520 1.26 14.83 8.79
N LYS A 521 0.32 15.61 8.26
CA LYS A 521 -1.13 15.48 8.54
C LYS A 521 -1.98 15.69 7.29
N ILE A 522 -3.14 15.04 7.29
CA ILE A 522 -4.23 15.29 6.35
C ILE A 522 -5.47 15.67 7.16
N TYR A 523 -6.15 16.73 6.74
CA TYR A 523 -7.49 17.08 7.19
C TYR A 523 -8.45 16.89 6.03
N HIS A 524 -9.58 16.21 6.27
CA HIS A 524 -10.54 15.92 5.20
C HIS A 524 -11.99 16.01 5.70
N SER A 525 -12.86 16.48 4.82
CA SER A 525 -14.31 16.47 5.02
C SER A 525 -15.02 15.97 3.76
N ASP A 526 -16.08 15.18 3.94
CA ASP A 526 -16.92 14.63 2.87
C ASP A 526 -18.40 14.75 3.28
N VAL A 527 -19.24 15.18 2.35
CA VAL A 527 -20.69 15.30 2.51
C VAL A 527 -21.40 14.71 1.31
N ASN A 528 -22.54 14.06 1.53
CA ASN A 528 -23.41 13.57 0.46
C ASN A 528 -24.87 13.60 0.90
N TYR A 529 -25.76 13.92 -0.03
CA TYR A 529 -27.20 13.81 0.13
C TYR A 529 -27.82 13.14 -1.09
N ASN A 530 -28.65 12.14 -0.86
CA ASN A 530 -29.41 11.40 -1.86
C ASN A 530 -30.89 11.82 -1.80
N PHE A 531 -31.37 12.40 -2.89
CA PHE A 531 -32.70 12.97 -3.04
C PHE A 531 -33.79 11.93 -3.39
N ARG A 532 -33.55 10.61 -3.25
CA ARG A 532 -34.54 9.55 -3.57
C ARG A 532 -35.91 9.72 -2.91
N ASP A 533 -35.98 10.39 -1.77
CA ASP A 533 -37.25 10.65 -1.09
C ASP A 533 -37.97 11.90 -1.64
N LEU A 534 -37.25 12.81 -2.30
CA LEU A 534 -37.74 14.07 -2.85
C LEU A 534 -37.97 14.01 -4.37
N ILE A 535 -37.08 13.33 -5.10
CA ILE A 535 -37.12 13.16 -6.55
C ILE A 535 -37.53 11.72 -6.83
N LYS A 536 -38.73 11.52 -7.41
CA LYS A 536 -39.31 10.19 -7.63
C LYS A 536 -39.06 9.59 -9.01
N PHE A 537 -38.77 10.43 -10.02
CA PHE A 537 -38.58 9.95 -11.40
C PHE A 537 -37.17 9.38 -11.66
N ALA A 538 -36.22 9.69 -10.77
CA ALA A 538 -34.82 9.24 -10.81
C ALA A 538 -34.22 9.36 -9.40
N GLU A 539 -33.23 8.53 -9.09
CA GLU A 539 -32.42 8.66 -7.88
C GLU A 539 -31.27 9.62 -8.14
N VAL A 540 -31.30 10.79 -7.51
CA VAL A 540 -30.31 11.85 -7.69
C VAL A 540 -29.56 12.06 -6.38
N GLN A 541 -28.25 12.22 -6.44
CA GLN A 541 -27.42 12.56 -5.28
C GLN A 541 -26.41 13.65 -5.61
N VAL A 542 -26.05 14.42 -4.58
CA VAL A 542 -25.07 15.50 -4.64
C VAL A 542 -24.15 15.37 -3.43
N GLY A 543 -22.86 15.54 -3.66
CA GLY A 543 -21.88 15.55 -2.58
C GLY A 543 -20.66 16.38 -2.91
N GLY A 544 -19.77 16.49 -1.94
CA GLY A 544 -18.54 17.25 -2.09
C GLY A 544 -17.56 16.96 -0.96
N SER A 545 -16.30 17.27 -1.22
CA SER A 545 -15.21 17.03 -0.27
C SER A 545 -14.22 18.19 -0.27
N ALA A 546 -13.60 18.42 0.89
CA ALA A 546 -12.47 19.34 1.04
C ALA A 546 -11.34 18.64 1.77
N ARG A 547 -10.10 18.83 1.32
CA ARG A 547 -8.88 18.23 1.89
C ARG A 547 -7.80 19.29 2.05
N GLN A 548 -7.02 19.20 3.12
CA GLN A 548 -5.78 19.95 3.31
C GLN A 548 -4.66 18.98 3.68
N TYR A 549 -3.53 19.11 3.00
CA TYR A 549 -2.27 18.45 3.36
C TYR A 549 -1.43 19.42 4.19
N GLU A 550 -0.77 18.91 5.24
CA GLU A 550 0.26 19.60 6.02
C GLU A 550 1.50 18.71 6.07
N MET A 551 2.57 19.17 5.45
CA MET A 551 3.84 18.46 5.30
C MET A 551 4.81 18.99 6.32
N ASN A 552 5.32 18.13 7.20
CA ASN A 552 6.13 18.52 8.34
C ASN A 552 7.24 17.49 8.60
N SER A 553 8.25 17.47 7.73
CA SER A 553 9.42 16.61 7.80
C SER A 553 10.66 17.28 8.40
N SER A 554 10.57 18.56 8.75
CA SER A 554 11.71 19.37 9.25
C SER A 554 12.92 19.34 8.31
N GLY A 555 12.68 19.31 6.99
CA GLY A 555 13.74 19.26 5.98
C GLY A 555 14.27 17.86 5.64
N SER A 556 13.82 16.79 6.32
CA SER A 556 14.36 15.45 6.09
C SER A 556 13.77 14.74 4.86
N ILE A 557 12.60 15.17 4.37
CA ILE A 557 11.94 14.62 3.17
C ILE A 557 11.56 15.76 2.21
N PHE A 558 10.92 16.80 2.74
CA PHE A 558 10.39 17.93 2.01
C PHE A 558 11.25 19.17 2.19
N THR A 559 11.05 20.19 1.34
CA THR A 559 11.70 21.50 1.48
C THR A 559 11.10 22.35 2.61
N ASP A 560 10.63 21.74 3.68
CA ASP A 560 9.95 22.39 4.82
C ASP A 560 10.95 22.89 5.89
N TYR A 561 12.11 23.40 5.43
CA TYR A 561 13.23 23.86 6.26
C TYR A 561 12.86 25.00 7.22
N ASP A 562 11.90 25.84 6.84
CA ASP A 562 11.39 26.99 7.58
C ASP A 562 10.00 26.76 8.21
N GLY A 563 9.50 25.52 8.15
CA GLY A 563 8.24 25.10 8.77
C GLY A 563 7.27 24.42 7.80
N PRO A 564 6.11 23.96 8.29
CA PRO A 564 5.23 23.07 7.54
C PRO A 564 4.64 23.68 6.26
N ILE A 565 4.66 22.91 5.16
CA ILE A 565 4.05 23.28 3.87
C ILE A 565 2.59 22.84 3.85
N ARG A 566 1.67 23.69 3.37
CA ARG A 566 0.23 23.39 3.31
C ARG A 566 -0.38 23.69 1.95
N TYR A 567 -1.21 22.78 1.46
CA TYR A 567 -2.03 23.01 0.25
C TYR A 567 -3.40 22.35 0.36
N ASN A 568 -4.36 22.86 -0.40
CA ASN A 568 -5.77 22.49 -0.30
C ASN A 568 -6.32 21.89 -1.61
N GLU A 569 -7.31 21.03 -1.47
CA GLU A 569 -8.06 20.42 -2.57
C GLU A 569 -9.57 20.42 -2.27
N TYR A 570 -10.38 20.68 -3.29
CA TYR A 570 -11.84 20.73 -3.19
C TYR A 570 -12.46 19.96 -4.34
N GLY A 571 -13.60 19.30 -4.09
CA GLY A 571 -14.36 18.66 -5.15
C GLY A 571 -15.86 18.62 -4.88
N VAL A 572 -16.65 18.63 -5.95
CA VAL A 572 -18.11 18.55 -5.92
C VAL A 572 -18.57 17.57 -7.00
N TYR A 573 -19.55 16.74 -6.69
CA TYR A 573 -20.09 15.77 -7.62
C TYR A 573 -21.61 15.69 -7.55
N THR A 574 -22.18 15.20 -8.64
CA THR A 574 -23.57 14.74 -8.69
C THR A 574 -23.67 13.44 -9.47
N GLN A 575 -24.65 12.62 -9.11
CA GLN A 575 -25.00 11.41 -9.83
C GLN A 575 -26.52 11.31 -9.95
N ALA A 576 -27.00 10.89 -11.10
CA ALA A 576 -28.37 10.51 -11.33
C ALA A 576 -28.43 9.06 -11.84
N SER A 577 -29.36 8.28 -11.31
CA SER A 577 -29.67 6.95 -11.82
C SER A 577 -31.16 6.77 -12.06
N LYS A 578 -31.49 6.04 -13.12
CA LYS A 578 -32.88 5.76 -13.50
C LYS A 578 -33.02 4.37 -14.07
N LEU A 579 -34.11 3.70 -13.71
CA LEU A 579 -34.54 2.44 -14.25
C LEU A 579 -35.52 2.66 -15.41
N PHE A 580 -35.37 1.85 -16.45
CA PHE A 580 -36.17 1.84 -17.66
C PHE A 580 -36.56 0.39 -18.01
N MET A 581 -37.48 0.23 -18.96
CA MET A 581 -37.90 -1.08 -19.50
C MET A 581 -38.36 -2.06 -18.40
N ASP A 582 -39.32 -1.65 -17.57
CA ASP A 582 -39.81 -2.44 -16.43
C ASP A 582 -38.68 -2.88 -15.49
N ASP A 583 -37.82 -1.92 -15.11
CA ASP A 583 -36.64 -2.11 -14.26
C ASP A 583 -35.64 -3.14 -14.80
N ARG A 584 -35.47 -3.18 -16.12
CA ARG A 584 -34.47 -4.04 -16.79
C ARG A 584 -33.24 -3.26 -17.22
N LEU A 585 -33.37 -1.99 -17.58
CA LEU A 585 -32.25 -1.15 -17.97
C LEU A 585 -32.01 -0.08 -16.92
N LYS A 586 -30.87 -0.16 -16.24
CA LYS A 586 -30.40 0.92 -15.35
C LYS A 586 -29.41 1.79 -16.10
N VAL A 587 -29.64 3.10 -16.09
CA VAL A 587 -28.70 4.11 -16.58
C VAL A 587 -28.22 4.92 -15.39
N VAL A 588 -26.90 5.05 -15.26
CA VAL A 588 -26.25 5.87 -14.24
C VAL A 588 -25.37 6.89 -14.94
N ALA A 589 -25.49 8.16 -14.59
CA ALA A 589 -24.62 9.22 -15.05
C ALA A 589 -24.11 10.01 -13.85
N SER A 590 -22.82 10.29 -13.80
CA SER A 590 -22.21 11.15 -12.79
C SER A 590 -21.18 12.08 -13.38
N ILE A 591 -20.98 13.20 -12.70
CA ILE A 591 -19.95 14.18 -13.02
C ILE A 591 -19.39 14.73 -11.72
N ARG A 592 -18.07 14.90 -11.70
CA ARG A 592 -17.34 15.53 -10.60
C ARG A 592 -16.42 16.62 -11.13
N TYR A 593 -16.32 17.71 -10.39
CA TYR A 593 -15.32 18.75 -10.59
C TYR A 593 -14.40 18.79 -9.37
N ASP A 594 -13.08 18.79 -9.57
CA ASP A 594 -12.07 18.92 -8.52
C ASP A 594 -11.10 20.07 -8.84
N LYS A 595 -10.69 20.82 -7.82
CA LYS A 595 -9.67 21.87 -7.90
C LYS A 595 -8.64 21.67 -6.79
N SER A 596 -7.37 21.53 -7.18
CA SER A 596 -6.23 21.58 -6.28
C SER A 596 -5.61 22.98 -6.27
N GLN A 597 -4.94 23.39 -5.20
CA GLN A 597 -4.25 24.68 -5.12
C GLN A 597 -3.23 24.84 -6.26
N ASN A 598 -2.46 23.79 -6.55
CA ASN A 598 -1.30 23.84 -7.44
C ASN A 598 -1.60 23.46 -8.90
N PHE A 599 -2.80 22.99 -9.21
CA PHE A 599 -3.16 22.49 -10.54
C PHE A 599 -4.50 23.04 -11.02
N ASP A 600 -4.70 23.06 -12.34
CA ASP A 600 -5.98 23.44 -12.95
C ASP A 600 -7.13 22.51 -12.54
N GLY A 601 -8.36 22.99 -12.67
CA GLY A 601 -9.54 22.21 -12.33
C GLY A 601 -9.75 21.02 -13.28
N ASN A 602 -10.17 19.88 -12.75
CA ASN A 602 -10.43 18.66 -13.51
C ASN A 602 -11.91 18.26 -13.46
N VAL A 603 -12.43 17.72 -14.57
CA VAL A 603 -13.81 17.24 -14.71
C VAL A 603 -13.82 15.75 -15.02
N SER A 604 -14.47 14.97 -14.15
CA SER A 604 -14.58 13.51 -14.28
C SER A 604 -16.01 13.05 -14.57
N PRO A 605 -16.43 12.91 -15.84
CA PRO A 605 -17.71 12.29 -16.18
C PRO A 605 -17.65 10.76 -16.09
N ARG A 606 -18.80 10.15 -15.80
CA ARG A 606 -19.05 8.72 -15.91
C ARG A 606 -20.46 8.48 -16.43
N VAL A 607 -20.60 7.49 -17.30
CA VAL A 607 -21.88 6.91 -17.71
C VAL A 607 -21.81 5.39 -17.65
N SER A 608 -22.86 4.76 -17.18
CA SER A 608 -22.93 3.30 -17.05
C SER A 608 -24.32 2.79 -17.38
N PHE A 609 -24.39 1.67 -18.08
CA PHE A 609 -25.60 0.97 -18.47
C PHE A 609 -25.56 -0.45 -17.91
N VAL A 610 -26.64 -0.87 -17.25
CA VAL A 610 -26.81 -2.26 -16.79
C VAL A 610 -28.12 -2.79 -17.32
N TYR A 611 -28.07 -3.85 -18.12
CA TYR A 611 -29.24 -4.53 -18.64
C TYR A 611 -29.41 -5.91 -17.97
N SER A 612 -30.52 -6.07 -17.24
CA SER A 612 -30.92 -7.30 -16.57
C SER A 612 -31.89 -8.12 -17.45
N ALA A 613 -31.37 -9.13 -18.13
CA ALA A 613 -32.10 -10.01 -19.03
C ALA A 613 -32.67 -11.26 -18.33
N GLY A 614 -33.57 -11.96 -19.04
CA GLY A 614 -34.29 -13.13 -18.55
C GLY A 614 -35.51 -12.77 -17.67
N GLU A 615 -36.41 -13.72 -17.45
CA GLU A 615 -37.59 -13.50 -16.61
C GLU A 615 -37.21 -13.13 -15.18
N GLN A 616 -36.19 -13.81 -14.64
CA GLN A 616 -35.68 -13.60 -13.27
C GLN A 616 -34.67 -12.45 -13.14
N LYS A 617 -34.32 -11.74 -14.23
CA LYS A 617 -33.33 -10.63 -14.22
C LYS A 617 -31.93 -11.02 -13.71
N ASN A 618 -31.57 -12.30 -13.82
CA ASN A 618 -30.31 -12.84 -13.31
C ASN A 618 -29.12 -12.68 -14.28
N HIS A 619 -29.37 -12.38 -15.56
CA HIS A 619 -28.32 -12.13 -16.56
C HIS A 619 -28.06 -10.62 -16.67
N ASN A 620 -26.93 -10.15 -16.14
CA ASN A 620 -26.63 -8.72 -16.06
C ASN A 620 -25.47 -8.35 -16.98
N PHE A 621 -25.76 -7.56 -18.02
CA PHE A 621 -24.78 -7.02 -18.94
C PHE A 621 -24.47 -5.58 -18.55
N ARG A 622 -23.19 -5.25 -18.37
CA ARG A 622 -22.73 -3.90 -18.03
C ARG A 622 -21.86 -3.31 -19.13
N ALA A 623 -22.04 -2.02 -19.37
CA ALA A 623 -21.15 -1.21 -20.17
C ALA A 623 -20.93 0.14 -19.46
N SER A 624 -19.68 0.59 -19.35
CA SER A 624 -19.38 1.88 -18.74
C SER A 624 -18.26 2.61 -19.47
N TYR A 625 -18.36 3.93 -19.42
CA TYR A 625 -17.31 4.86 -19.80
C TYR A 625 -17.13 5.85 -18.66
N GLN A 626 -15.89 6.13 -18.30
CA GLN A 626 -15.58 7.10 -17.27
C GLN A 626 -14.18 7.67 -17.46
N THR A 627 -13.97 8.87 -16.94
CA THR A 627 -12.61 9.37 -16.73
C THR A 627 -12.22 9.30 -15.27
N GLY A 628 -10.93 9.11 -15.04
CA GLY A 628 -10.29 9.20 -13.75
C GLY A 628 -9.12 10.17 -13.81
N PHE A 629 -8.73 10.68 -12.66
CA PHE A 629 -7.51 11.48 -12.55
C PHE A 629 -6.85 11.31 -11.19
N ARG A 630 -5.57 11.67 -11.13
CA ARG A 630 -4.84 11.82 -9.87
C ARG A 630 -4.03 13.10 -9.90
N ASN A 631 -3.99 13.78 -8.77
CA ASN A 631 -3.04 14.85 -8.59
C ASN A 631 -1.65 14.22 -8.35
N PRO A 632 -0.58 14.90 -8.77
CA PRO A 632 0.77 14.61 -8.33
C PRO A 632 0.82 14.52 -6.81
N THR A 633 1.59 13.56 -6.29
CA THR A 633 1.68 13.33 -4.85
C THR A 633 2.31 14.51 -4.11
N THR A 634 2.20 14.51 -2.79
CA THR A 634 2.95 15.41 -1.91
C THR A 634 4.45 15.40 -2.24
N GLN A 635 5.03 14.22 -2.45
CA GLN A 635 6.43 14.06 -2.87
C GLN A 635 6.68 14.60 -4.27
N ASP A 636 5.83 14.26 -5.26
CA ASP A 636 5.98 14.77 -6.64
C ASP A 636 6.00 16.30 -6.70
N GLN A 637 5.36 16.96 -5.74
CA GLN A 637 5.26 18.41 -5.61
C GLN A 637 6.40 19.02 -4.78
N TYR A 638 6.71 18.47 -3.60
CA TYR A 638 7.49 19.14 -2.56
C TYR A 638 8.71 18.38 -2.03
N ILE A 639 9.07 17.23 -2.62
CA ILE A 639 10.28 16.52 -2.21
C ILE A 639 11.53 17.37 -2.46
N GLY A 640 12.48 17.30 -1.53
CA GLY A 640 13.75 18.02 -1.58
C GLY A 640 14.82 17.24 -0.85
N LEU A 641 15.13 16.05 -1.38
CA LEU A 641 15.93 15.04 -0.68
C LEU A 641 17.22 14.72 -1.45
N ASP A 642 18.38 15.01 -0.85
CA ASP A 642 19.68 14.56 -1.37
C ASP A 642 19.92 13.10 -0.97
N LEU A 643 20.03 12.21 -1.95
CA LEU A 643 20.33 10.78 -1.74
C LEU A 643 21.82 10.45 -1.87
N GLY A 644 22.70 11.45 -1.98
CA GLY A 644 24.13 11.31 -2.27
C GLY A 644 24.41 11.43 -3.77
N PRO A 645 24.39 10.34 -4.57
CA PRO A 645 24.67 10.40 -6.02
C PRO A 645 23.74 11.31 -6.83
N PHE A 646 22.51 11.52 -6.36
CA PHE A 646 21.55 12.44 -6.97
C PHE A 646 20.57 13.01 -5.93
N ALA A 647 19.88 14.10 -6.25
CA ALA A 647 18.81 14.66 -5.42
C ALA A 647 17.43 14.51 -6.08
N LEU A 648 16.40 14.29 -5.26
CA LEU A 648 14.99 14.25 -5.67
C LEU A 648 14.38 15.65 -5.53
N ILE A 649 13.88 16.21 -6.64
CA ILE A 649 13.34 17.58 -6.67
C ILE A 649 11.89 17.58 -7.14
N GLY A 650 10.98 17.91 -6.22
CA GLY A 650 9.55 18.10 -6.47
C GLY A 650 9.28 19.27 -7.43
N SER A 651 8.19 19.17 -8.17
CA SER A 651 7.86 20.00 -9.32
C SER A 651 6.95 21.19 -9.02
N ALA A 652 6.51 21.40 -7.77
CA ALA A 652 5.74 22.58 -7.44
C ALA A 652 6.60 23.84 -7.68
N PRO A 653 6.08 24.89 -8.32
CA PRO A 653 6.87 26.08 -8.64
C PRO A 653 7.59 26.68 -7.43
N GLU A 654 6.92 26.72 -6.28
CA GLU A 654 7.50 27.22 -5.04
C GLU A 654 8.55 26.27 -4.43
N ASN A 655 8.48 24.96 -4.73
CA ASN A 655 9.48 23.99 -4.27
C ASN A 655 10.84 24.24 -4.94
N LEU A 656 10.84 24.67 -6.21
CA LEU A 656 12.07 24.89 -6.97
C LEU A 656 12.98 25.95 -6.34
N VAL A 657 12.39 26.98 -5.75
CA VAL A 657 13.11 28.06 -5.08
C VAL A 657 13.36 27.79 -3.58
N ARG A 658 12.65 26.82 -2.98
CA ARG A 658 12.86 26.41 -1.59
C ARG A 658 14.02 25.42 -1.46
N TYR A 659 14.22 24.55 -2.45
CA TYR A 659 15.38 23.69 -2.50
C TYR A 659 16.63 24.48 -2.89
N SER A 660 17.71 24.35 -2.11
CA SER A 660 19.00 24.97 -2.40
C SER A 660 20.12 24.17 -1.75
N GLU A 661 21.21 23.95 -2.49
CA GLU A 661 22.42 23.30 -2.00
C GLU A 661 23.68 24.03 -2.48
N ILE A 662 24.75 23.98 -1.69
CA ILE A 662 26.05 24.53 -2.06
C ILE A 662 26.96 23.38 -2.53
N ARG A 663 27.53 23.52 -3.72
CA ARG A 663 28.47 22.53 -4.29
C ARG A 663 29.84 23.16 -4.51
N ASN A 664 30.88 22.39 -4.23
CA ASN A 664 32.26 22.78 -4.52
C ASN A 664 32.54 22.58 -6.00
N VAL A 665 33.14 23.59 -6.63
CA VAL A 665 33.59 23.51 -8.02
C VAL A 665 34.97 22.88 -8.06
N SER A 666 35.25 22.04 -9.06
CA SER A 666 36.55 21.41 -9.27
C SER A 666 37.69 22.44 -9.33
N SER A 667 38.90 22.04 -8.93
CA SER A 667 40.09 22.89 -9.05
C SER A 667 40.33 23.35 -10.48
N SER A 668 39.98 22.52 -11.47
CA SER A 668 40.09 22.85 -12.90
C SER A 668 39.02 23.83 -13.38
N GLY A 669 37.82 23.81 -12.79
CA GLY A 669 36.79 24.83 -13.01
C GLY A 669 37.17 26.16 -12.38
N GLN A 670 37.72 26.14 -11.16
CA GLN A 670 38.22 27.35 -10.49
C GLN A 670 39.37 28.00 -11.27
N ALA A 671 40.32 27.19 -11.78
CA ALA A 671 41.41 27.68 -12.63
C ALA A 671 40.90 28.30 -13.95
N ALA A 672 39.71 27.91 -14.40
CA ALA A 672 39.04 28.45 -15.57
C ALA A 672 38.25 29.75 -15.30
N GLY A 673 38.19 30.20 -14.04
CA GLY A 673 37.51 31.43 -13.61
C GLY A 673 36.17 31.21 -12.92
N ALA A 674 35.74 29.97 -12.66
CA ALA A 674 34.55 29.70 -11.87
C ALA A 674 34.77 30.05 -10.38
N ALA A 675 33.69 30.40 -9.67
CA ALA A 675 33.74 30.55 -8.22
C ALA A 675 34.11 29.22 -7.54
N ALA A 676 34.68 29.28 -6.32
CA ALA A 676 35.06 28.08 -5.56
C ALA A 676 33.84 27.21 -5.21
N THR A 677 32.68 27.83 -5.05
CA THR A 677 31.40 27.17 -4.79
C THR A 677 30.32 27.73 -5.70
N VAL A 678 29.28 26.93 -5.94
CA VAL A 678 28.05 27.30 -6.64
C VAL A 678 26.84 26.94 -5.79
N THR A 679 25.82 27.80 -5.81
CA THR A 679 24.49 27.46 -5.28
C THR A 679 23.68 26.82 -6.38
N MET A 680 23.22 25.59 -6.15
CA MET A 680 22.32 24.88 -7.05
C MET A 680 20.93 24.81 -6.42
N ASP A 681 19.90 25.19 -7.16
CA ASP A 681 18.50 25.14 -6.73
C ASP A 681 17.65 24.20 -7.63
N GLY A 682 16.35 24.12 -7.35
CA GLY A 682 15.45 23.31 -8.18
C GLY A 682 15.28 23.86 -9.60
N THR A 683 15.54 25.15 -9.83
CA THR A 683 15.53 25.75 -11.17
C THR A 683 16.68 25.21 -12.01
N ASN A 684 17.86 24.99 -11.42
CA ASN A 684 18.96 24.31 -12.11
C ASN A 684 18.55 22.90 -12.59
N ALA A 685 17.81 22.16 -11.75
CA ALA A 685 17.37 20.81 -12.07
C ALA A 685 16.40 20.77 -13.27
N TYR A 686 15.41 21.66 -13.31
CA TYR A 686 14.37 21.67 -14.35
C TYR A 686 14.76 22.45 -15.62
N ASN A 687 15.47 23.58 -15.48
CA ASN A 687 15.66 24.56 -16.56
C ASN A 687 17.11 24.71 -17.06
N ASN A 688 18.13 24.31 -16.28
CA ASN A 688 19.54 24.43 -16.66
C ASN A 688 20.30 23.09 -16.51
N SER A 689 19.78 22.06 -17.17
CA SER A 689 20.31 20.70 -17.11
C SER A 689 20.25 19.98 -18.47
N TYR A 690 21.11 18.99 -18.66
CA TYR A 690 21.02 18.05 -19.79
C TYR A 690 20.31 16.77 -19.38
N THR A 691 19.68 16.06 -20.32
CA THR A 691 19.14 14.72 -20.05
C THR A 691 20.28 13.79 -19.66
N LEU A 692 20.10 12.93 -18.64
CA LEU A 692 21.18 12.04 -18.19
C LEU A 692 21.65 11.10 -19.31
N THR A 693 20.72 10.59 -20.14
CA THR A 693 21.03 9.75 -21.30
C THR A 693 21.95 10.44 -22.29
N SER A 694 21.73 11.73 -22.58
CA SER A 694 22.60 12.49 -23.49
C SER A 694 24.00 12.72 -22.91
N VAL A 695 24.09 12.95 -21.59
CA VAL A 695 25.39 13.07 -20.89
C VAL A 695 26.16 11.75 -20.88
N GLN A 696 25.47 10.62 -20.72
CA GLN A 696 26.10 9.29 -20.83
C GLN A 696 26.59 9.01 -22.25
N ALA A 697 25.79 9.35 -23.27
CA ALA A 697 26.19 9.24 -24.68
C ALA A 697 27.39 10.13 -25.00
N PHE A 698 27.41 11.37 -24.51
CA PHE A 698 28.54 12.29 -24.57
C PHE A 698 29.81 11.67 -23.95
N GLY A 699 29.70 11.14 -22.73
CA GLY A 699 30.82 10.51 -22.04
C GLY A 699 31.37 9.29 -22.78
N ALA A 700 30.49 8.44 -23.32
CA ALA A 700 30.88 7.27 -24.10
C ALA A 700 31.58 7.65 -25.43
N ALA A 701 31.05 8.66 -26.13
CA ALA A 701 31.66 9.18 -27.36
C ALA A 701 33.06 9.77 -27.09
N LEU A 702 33.20 10.54 -26.01
CA LEU A 702 34.49 11.12 -25.62
C LEU A 702 35.49 10.06 -25.17
N ALA A 703 35.04 8.99 -24.49
CA ALA A 703 35.90 7.87 -24.14
C ALA A 703 36.40 7.11 -25.39
N ALA A 704 35.57 6.99 -26.42
CA ALA A 704 35.93 6.33 -27.69
C ALA A 704 36.87 7.19 -28.55
N ASN A 705 36.69 8.52 -28.57
CA ASN A 705 37.57 9.46 -29.26
C ASN A 705 37.77 10.75 -28.44
N PRO A 706 38.79 10.80 -27.57
CA PRO A 706 39.03 11.95 -26.68
C PRO A 706 39.32 13.27 -27.40
N SER A 707 39.68 13.22 -28.69
CA SER A 707 40.01 14.42 -29.48
C SER A 707 38.79 15.09 -30.10
N ASP A 708 37.65 14.39 -30.21
CA ASP A 708 36.44 14.89 -30.86
C ASP A 708 35.39 15.37 -29.84
N VAL A 709 35.76 16.41 -29.08
CA VAL A 709 34.85 17.04 -28.11
C VAL A 709 33.61 17.63 -28.80
N ALA A 710 33.76 18.14 -30.03
CA ALA A 710 32.66 18.75 -30.77
C ALA A 710 31.61 17.71 -31.22
N GLY A 711 32.06 16.58 -31.78
CA GLY A 711 31.18 15.48 -32.15
C GLY A 711 30.49 14.86 -30.94
N ALA A 712 31.21 14.69 -29.82
CA ALA A 712 30.60 14.24 -28.57
C ALA A 712 29.56 15.26 -28.04
N ALA A 713 29.89 16.54 -28.01
CA ALA A 713 29.02 17.60 -27.49
C ALA A 713 27.72 17.76 -28.30
N ALA A 714 27.72 17.41 -29.59
CA ALA A 714 26.53 17.41 -30.43
C ALA A 714 25.45 16.39 -29.99
N LEU A 715 25.80 15.42 -29.14
CA LEU A 715 24.87 14.44 -28.58
C LEU A 715 24.08 14.99 -27.39
N LEU A 716 24.51 16.10 -26.78
CA LEU A 716 23.90 16.68 -25.59
C LEU A 716 22.51 17.25 -25.91
N GLN A 717 21.55 16.95 -25.04
CA GLN A 717 20.17 17.41 -25.18
C GLN A 717 19.76 18.11 -23.89
N SER A 718 19.38 19.39 -23.98
CA SER A 718 18.83 20.11 -22.82
C SER A 718 17.57 19.39 -22.33
N ALA A 719 17.47 19.20 -21.02
CA ALA A 719 16.37 18.48 -20.41
C ALA A 719 15.09 19.32 -20.42
N ASN A 720 15.17 20.61 -20.04
CA ASN A 720 14.05 21.55 -19.96
C ASN A 720 12.75 20.88 -19.48
N ALA A 721 12.84 20.21 -18.33
CA ALA A 721 11.77 19.37 -17.82
C ALA A 721 10.56 20.25 -17.51
N LYS A 722 9.39 19.85 -18.02
CA LYS A 722 8.14 20.54 -17.73
C LYS A 722 7.68 20.18 -16.32
N LEU A 723 7.08 21.14 -15.63
CA LEU A 723 6.40 20.87 -14.36
C LEU A 723 5.25 19.90 -14.59
N VAL A 724 5.09 19.00 -13.64
CA VAL A 724 4.11 17.92 -13.74
C VAL A 724 2.68 18.47 -13.74
N ARG A 725 1.78 17.72 -14.37
CA ARG A 725 0.35 17.95 -14.42
C ARG A 725 -0.40 16.72 -13.90
N PRO A 726 -1.67 16.86 -13.48
CA PRO A 726 -2.51 15.72 -13.11
C PRO A 726 -2.52 14.65 -14.22
N GLU A 727 -2.33 13.41 -13.82
CA GLU A 727 -2.43 12.24 -14.70
C GLU A 727 -3.91 11.88 -14.85
N GLU A 728 -4.33 11.56 -16.07
CA GLU A 728 -5.72 11.28 -16.43
C GLU A 728 -5.85 9.91 -17.10
N VAL A 729 -7.00 9.27 -16.92
CA VAL A 729 -7.36 8.02 -17.60
C VAL A 729 -8.74 8.12 -18.18
N LYS A 730 -8.92 7.63 -19.41
CA LYS A 730 -10.22 7.31 -20.00
C LYS A 730 -10.38 5.79 -19.97
N ALA A 731 -11.37 5.32 -19.22
CA ALA A 731 -11.62 3.91 -19.01
C ALA A 731 -12.94 3.48 -19.68
N TYR A 732 -12.87 2.42 -20.47
CA TYR A 732 -14.01 1.75 -21.08
C TYR A 732 -14.11 0.35 -20.47
N GLU A 733 -15.30 -0.05 -20.03
CA GLU A 733 -15.52 -1.40 -19.53
C GLU A 733 -16.76 -2.05 -20.14
N LEU A 734 -16.64 -3.34 -20.39
CA LEU A 734 -17.75 -4.25 -20.66
C LEU A 734 -17.73 -5.37 -19.63
N GLY A 735 -18.89 -5.87 -19.25
CA GLY A 735 -18.95 -7.01 -18.35
C GLY A 735 -20.27 -7.75 -18.38
N TYR A 736 -20.23 -8.95 -17.82
CA TYR A 736 -21.35 -9.85 -17.73
C TYR A 736 -21.30 -10.58 -16.39
N ARG A 737 -22.37 -10.50 -15.60
CA ARG A 737 -22.48 -11.23 -14.34
C ARG A 737 -23.81 -11.97 -14.27
N THR A 738 -23.76 -13.24 -13.91
CA THR A 738 -24.96 -14.08 -13.76
C THR A 738 -24.74 -15.15 -12.69
N VAL A 739 -25.84 -15.63 -12.15
CA VAL A 739 -25.91 -16.96 -11.52
C VAL A 739 -26.93 -17.77 -12.32
N ILE A 740 -26.51 -18.96 -12.78
CA ILE A 740 -27.33 -19.86 -13.63
C ILE A 740 -27.71 -21.09 -12.81
N ASN A 741 -28.82 -21.74 -13.17
CA ASN A 741 -29.29 -23.00 -12.61
C ASN A 741 -28.13 -23.99 -12.35
N ASN A 742 -28.12 -24.58 -11.15
CA ASN A 742 -27.03 -25.38 -10.55
C ASN A 742 -25.89 -24.55 -9.93
N ASP A 743 -26.19 -23.40 -9.33
CA ASP A 743 -25.26 -22.58 -8.54
C ASP A 743 -24.00 -22.12 -9.30
N LEU A 744 -24.03 -22.07 -10.64
CA LEU A 744 -22.90 -21.61 -11.44
C LEU A 744 -22.91 -20.09 -11.53
N SER A 745 -22.00 -19.45 -10.79
CA SER A 745 -21.74 -18.02 -10.88
C SER A 745 -20.68 -17.74 -11.94
N VAL A 746 -20.97 -16.80 -12.83
CA VAL A 746 -20.07 -16.32 -13.88
C VAL A 746 -19.93 -14.81 -13.76
N ASP A 747 -18.71 -14.31 -13.75
CA ASP A 747 -18.38 -12.88 -13.82
C ASP A 747 -17.26 -12.63 -14.83
N LEU A 748 -17.60 -11.94 -15.91
CA LEU A 748 -16.68 -11.56 -16.97
C LEU A 748 -16.54 -10.04 -16.98
N ASN A 749 -15.32 -9.55 -17.16
CA ASN A 749 -15.05 -8.13 -17.38
C ASN A 749 -13.95 -7.96 -18.42
N GLY A 750 -14.09 -6.97 -19.29
CA GLY A 750 -13.04 -6.49 -20.19
C GLY A 750 -12.89 -4.99 -20.03
N TYR A 751 -11.67 -4.49 -20.09
CA TYR A 751 -11.38 -3.06 -19.97
C TYR A 751 -10.35 -2.60 -20.99
N TYR A 752 -10.45 -1.32 -21.37
CA TYR A 752 -9.46 -0.58 -22.13
C TYR A 752 -9.27 0.79 -21.48
N ASN A 753 -8.03 1.14 -21.16
CA ASN A 753 -7.65 2.39 -20.51
C ASN A 753 -6.70 3.16 -21.41
N GLN A 754 -6.98 4.44 -21.63
CA GLN A 754 -6.09 5.38 -22.31
C GLN A 754 -5.64 6.42 -21.30
N TYR A 755 -4.33 6.59 -21.13
CA TYR A 755 -3.77 7.51 -20.16
C TYR A 755 -3.26 8.77 -20.86
N ASN A 756 -3.58 9.93 -20.29
CA ASN A 756 -3.09 11.22 -20.73
C ASN A 756 -2.24 11.82 -19.62
N HIS A 757 -1.21 12.59 -20.00
CA HIS A 757 -0.28 13.21 -19.06
C HIS A 757 0.27 12.17 -18.06
N PHE A 758 0.68 10.99 -18.53
CA PHE A 758 1.17 9.95 -17.64
C PHE A 758 2.42 10.43 -16.89
N LEU A 759 2.42 10.33 -15.56
CA LEU A 759 3.49 10.85 -14.72
C LEU A 759 4.78 10.05 -14.95
N ASN A 760 5.89 10.76 -15.09
CA ASN A 760 7.20 10.21 -15.32
C ASN A 760 8.21 10.85 -14.36
N THR A 761 9.25 10.12 -14.00
CA THR A 761 10.46 10.69 -13.39
C THR A 761 11.61 10.56 -14.36
N THR A 762 12.34 11.64 -14.58
CA THR A 762 13.53 11.64 -15.43
C THR A 762 14.73 12.14 -14.64
N ARG A 763 15.92 11.65 -15.00
CA ARG A 763 17.18 12.14 -14.42
C ARG A 763 17.82 13.16 -15.35
N ALA A 764 18.27 14.26 -14.77
CA ALA A 764 18.93 15.34 -15.47
C ALA A 764 20.23 15.74 -14.77
N ALA A 765 21.20 16.21 -15.53
CA ALA A 765 22.50 16.67 -15.05
C ALA A 765 22.55 18.21 -15.11
N GLY A 766 22.38 18.86 -13.97
CA GLY A 766 22.60 20.31 -13.84
C GLY A 766 24.09 20.61 -13.82
N VAL A 767 24.52 21.63 -14.57
CA VAL A 767 25.92 22.05 -14.63
C VAL A 767 26.19 23.15 -13.61
N TYR A 768 27.40 23.16 -13.02
CA TYR A 768 27.78 24.17 -12.02
C TYR A 768 28.00 25.57 -12.62
N TYR A 769 28.23 25.65 -13.93
CA TYR A 769 28.42 26.89 -14.66
C TYR A 769 28.10 26.69 -16.14
N GLY A 770 27.81 27.80 -16.83
CA GLY A 770 27.30 27.80 -18.20
C GLY A 770 25.77 27.66 -18.28
N ASP A 771 25.24 27.97 -19.46
CA ASP A 771 23.81 27.85 -19.79
C ASP A 771 23.63 26.77 -20.85
N VAL A 772 22.92 25.70 -20.51
CA VAL A 772 22.65 24.56 -21.40
C VAL A 772 21.73 24.91 -22.57
N ASN A 773 21.01 26.04 -22.49
CA ASN A 773 20.08 26.50 -23.51
C ASN A 773 20.73 27.46 -24.53
N SER A 774 21.96 27.88 -24.26
CA SER A 774 22.76 28.68 -25.19
C SER A 774 23.50 27.79 -26.21
N ALA A 775 23.85 28.37 -27.36
CA ALA A 775 24.63 27.65 -28.37
C ALA A 775 25.99 27.20 -27.80
N ILE A 776 26.36 25.93 -28.02
CA ILE A 776 27.60 25.36 -27.49
C ILE A 776 28.81 26.12 -28.06
N ASN A 777 29.56 26.77 -27.19
CA ASN A 777 30.83 27.41 -27.53
C ASN A 777 31.99 26.69 -26.82
N LEU A 778 32.70 25.82 -27.55
CA LEU A 778 33.81 25.03 -27.00
C LEU A 778 35.06 25.86 -26.66
N SER A 779 35.13 27.12 -27.12
CA SER A 779 36.21 28.04 -26.77
C SER A 779 35.98 28.76 -25.43
N ASP A 780 34.76 28.68 -24.89
CA ASP A 780 34.42 29.27 -23.59
C ASP A 780 34.89 28.34 -22.45
N PRO A 781 35.84 28.80 -21.60
CA PRO A 781 36.37 28.01 -20.49
C PRO A 781 35.34 27.79 -19.36
N LEU A 782 34.16 28.43 -19.42
CA LEU A 782 33.03 28.23 -18.52
C LEU A 782 31.79 27.70 -19.26
N SER A 783 31.97 27.06 -20.41
CA SER A 783 30.89 26.39 -21.14
C SER A 783 30.32 25.20 -20.36
N PRO A 784 29.04 24.84 -20.59
CA PRO A 784 28.45 23.67 -19.94
C PRO A 784 29.14 22.34 -20.34
N VAL A 785 29.75 22.26 -21.53
CA VAL A 785 30.59 21.12 -21.94
C VAL A 785 31.86 21.03 -21.09
N TYR A 786 32.49 22.17 -20.80
CA TYR A 786 33.68 22.22 -19.94
C TYR A 786 33.39 21.70 -18.53
N ALA A 787 32.21 22.04 -17.99
CA ALA A 787 31.73 21.53 -16.71
C ALA A 787 31.55 20.01 -16.71
N LEU A 788 30.90 19.45 -17.74
CA LEU A 788 30.67 18.00 -17.84
C LEU A 788 31.97 17.19 -17.89
N VAL A 789 32.97 17.63 -18.66
CA VAL A 789 34.28 16.96 -18.79
C VAL A 789 35.01 16.86 -17.44
N ARG A 790 34.79 17.83 -16.54
CA ARG A 790 35.41 17.88 -15.20
C ARG A 790 34.55 17.30 -14.10
N SER A 791 33.38 16.77 -14.44
CA SER A 791 32.36 16.34 -13.49
C SER A 791 31.89 17.45 -12.54
N ASP A 792 31.95 18.71 -12.98
CA ASP A 792 31.33 19.86 -12.33
C ASP A 792 29.82 19.88 -12.63
N ARG A 793 29.13 18.85 -12.14
CA ARG A 793 27.70 18.61 -12.39
C ARG A 793 27.02 18.03 -11.17
N ARG A 794 25.71 18.22 -11.10
CA ARG A 794 24.82 17.58 -10.13
C ARG A 794 23.75 16.79 -10.84
N ILE A 795 23.53 15.54 -10.43
CA ILE A 795 22.43 14.73 -10.94
C ILE A 795 21.19 14.99 -10.09
N TYR A 796 20.07 15.22 -10.76
CA TYR A 796 18.75 15.36 -10.17
C TYR A 796 17.81 14.33 -10.77
N GLN A 797 16.85 13.88 -9.97
CA GLN A 797 15.63 13.27 -10.46
C GLN A 797 14.49 14.29 -10.33
N VAL A 798 13.81 14.53 -11.45
CA VAL A 798 12.72 15.51 -11.56
C VAL A 798 11.43 14.81 -11.99
N TYR A 799 10.28 15.41 -11.65
CA TYR A 799 8.95 14.88 -11.90
C TYR A 799 8.31 15.65 -13.05
N THR A 800 7.88 14.92 -14.08
CA THR A 800 7.28 15.47 -15.31
C THR A 800 6.16 14.53 -15.79
N ASN A 801 5.57 14.80 -16.95
CA ASN A 801 4.73 13.85 -17.66
C ASN A 801 5.45 13.38 -18.93
N THR A 802 5.27 12.13 -19.31
CA THR A 802 5.73 11.64 -20.62
C THR A 802 4.89 12.26 -21.74
N SER A 803 5.52 12.45 -22.91
CA SER A 803 4.83 12.82 -24.15
C SER A 803 4.27 11.60 -24.89
N ALA A 804 4.63 10.39 -24.48
CA ALA A 804 4.22 9.19 -25.17
C ALA A 804 2.79 8.75 -24.82
N ASP A 805 2.11 8.16 -25.79
CA ASP A 805 0.80 7.56 -25.58
C ASP A 805 0.95 6.26 -24.78
N VAL A 806 0.19 6.17 -23.69
CA VAL A 806 0.16 4.99 -22.82
C VAL A 806 -1.27 4.45 -22.81
N SER A 807 -1.45 3.17 -23.13
CA SER A 807 -2.73 2.52 -22.98
C SER A 807 -2.59 1.12 -22.39
N SER A 808 -3.65 0.61 -21.78
CA SER A 808 -3.67 -0.76 -21.29
C SER A 808 -5.01 -1.43 -21.56
N LEU A 809 -4.97 -2.73 -21.81
CA LEU A 809 -6.15 -3.56 -22.01
C LEU A 809 -6.07 -4.82 -21.17
N GLY A 810 -7.22 -5.34 -20.78
CA GLY A 810 -7.26 -6.57 -20.03
C GLY A 810 -8.66 -7.14 -19.92
N PHE A 811 -8.72 -8.38 -19.44
CA PHE A 811 -9.99 -9.03 -19.12
C PHE A 811 -9.84 -9.98 -17.94
N GLY A 812 -10.95 -10.15 -17.24
CA GLY A 812 -11.10 -11.05 -16.11
C GLY A 812 -12.22 -12.03 -16.34
N VAL A 813 -12.00 -13.28 -15.95
CA VAL A 813 -13.00 -14.35 -15.93
C VAL A 813 -13.06 -14.90 -14.52
N GLY A 814 -14.22 -14.91 -13.90
CA GLY A 814 -14.47 -15.50 -12.59
C GLY A 814 -15.59 -16.52 -12.69
N LEU A 815 -15.30 -17.75 -12.27
CA LEU A 815 -16.24 -18.87 -12.25
C LEU A 815 -16.27 -19.42 -10.83
N SER A 816 -17.47 -19.68 -10.30
CA SER A 816 -17.61 -20.45 -9.07
C SER A 816 -18.87 -21.30 -9.09
N LYS A 817 -18.78 -22.50 -8.53
CA LYS A 817 -19.88 -23.46 -8.54
C LYS A 817 -19.86 -24.35 -7.31
N LYS A 818 -21.02 -24.54 -6.70
CA LYS A 818 -21.24 -25.65 -5.76
C LYS A 818 -21.41 -26.95 -6.55
N VAL A 819 -20.62 -27.95 -6.22
CA VAL A 819 -20.65 -29.28 -6.80
C VAL A 819 -21.10 -30.30 -5.76
N TYR A 820 -20.80 -31.58 -5.96
CA TYR A 820 -21.21 -32.68 -5.08
C TYR A 820 -20.97 -32.37 -3.58
N LYS A 821 -22.00 -32.57 -2.74
CA LYS A 821 -21.94 -32.45 -1.26
C LYS A 821 -21.35 -31.13 -0.74
N ASP A 822 -21.82 -29.99 -1.25
CA ASP A 822 -21.41 -28.63 -0.81
C ASP A 822 -19.93 -28.28 -1.03
N PHE A 823 -19.21 -29.05 -1.85
CA PHE A 823 -17.90 -28.62 -2.32
C PHE A 823 -18.06 -27.40 -3.23
N GLU A 824 -17.28 -26.35 -3.02
CA GLU A 824 -17.26 -25.16 -3.86
C GLU A 824 -15.95 -25.10 -4.65
N LEU A 825 -16.07 -25.08 -5.97
CA LEU A 825 -14.97 -24.85 -6.90
C LEU A 825 -15.00 -23.39 -7.34
N GLY A 826 -13.84 -22.75 -7.35
CA GLY A 826 -13.65 -21.39 -7.86
C GLY A 826 -12.47 -21.34 -8.83
N ALA A 827 -12.58 -20.54 -9.88
CA ALA A 827 -11.49 -20.28 -10.81
C ALA A 827 -11.57 -18.83 -11.32
N ASN A 828 -10.45 -18.13 -11.25
CA ASN A 828 -10.27 -16.78 -11.75
C ASN A 828 -9.11 -16.77 -12.76
N TYR A 829 -9.30 -16.09 -13.88
CA TYR A 829 -8.26 -15.80 -14.85
C TYR A 829 -8.22 -14.30 -15.13
N ASN A 830 -7.02 -13.72 -15.17
CA ASN A 830 -6.82 -12.32 -15.54
C ASN A 830 -5.74 -12.20 -16.61
N TYR A 831 -6.06 -11.43 -17.64
CA TYR A 831 -5.13 -10.97 -18.67
C TYR A 831 -4.92 -9.47 -18.52
N SER A 832 -3.68 -9.00 -18.64
CA SER A 832 -3.36 -7.57 -18.60
C SER A 832 -2.19 -7.28 -19.52
N GLN A 833 -2.33 -6.28 -20.39
CA GLN A 833 -1.31 -5.90 -21.35
C GLN A 833 -1.20 -4.37 -21.42
N LEU A 834 0.04 -3.89 -21.34
CA LEU A 834 0.40 -2.52 -21.67
C LEU A 834 0.65 -2.40 -23.17
N ASP A 835 0.23 -1.29 -23.75
CA ASP A 835 0.62 -0.84 -25.08
C ASP A 835 1.30 0.53 -24.96
N PHE A 836 2.57 0.59 -25.36
CA PHE A 836 3.45 1.74 -25.24
C PHE A 836 4.62 1.63 -26.24
N ASP A 837 4.88 2.70 -26.99
CA ASP A 837 6.01 2.82 -27.89
C ASP A 837 7.19 3.53 -27.21
N GLN A 838 8.17 2.76 -26.76
CA GLN A 838 9.38 3.26 -26.10
C GLN A 838 10.18 4.24 -26.97
N SER A 839 10.04 4.21 -28.30
CA SER A 839 10.75 5.13 -29.18
C SER A 839 10.28 6.59 -29.04
N GLN A 840 9.05 6.81 -28.58
CA GLN A 840 8.50 8.15 -28.34
C GLN A 840 9.08 8.83 -27.10
N ASP A 841 9.51 8.04 -26.11
CA ASP A 841 10.17 8.52 -24.90
C ASP A 841 11.14 7.43 -24.36
N PRO A 842 12.38 7.36 -24.87
CA PRO A 842 13.33 6.31 -24.51
C PRO A 842 13.73 6.31 -23.03
N GLY A 843 13.57 7.44 -22.33
CA GLY A 843 13.89 7.58 -20.91
C GLY A 843 12.72 7.26 -19.97
N PHE A 844 11.52 7.06 -20.50
CA PHE A 844 10.33 6.77 -19.69
C PHE A 844 10.29 5.30 -19.26
N VAL A 845 10.21 5.10 -17.95
CA VAL A 845 10.01 3.80 -17.31
C VAL A 845 8.54 3.65 -17.00
N THR A 846 7.87 2.71 -17.66
CA THR A 846 6.41 2.54 -17.55
C THR A 846 5.98 2.03 -16.18
N GLY A 847 6.82 1.19 -15.53
CA GLY A 847 6.52 0.58 -14.24
C GLY A 847 5.26 -0.28 -14.27
N PHE A 848 4.92 -0.92 -15.40
CA PHE A 848 3.70 -1.72 -15.52
C PHE A 848 3.65 -2.85 -14.48
N ASN A 849 4.78 -3.52 -14.25
CA ASN A 849 5.03 -4.40 -13.10
C ASN A 849 3.91 -5.41 -12.82
N THR A 850 3.29 -5.93 -13.88
CA THR A 850 2.11 -6.77 -13.79
C THR A 850 2.29 -8.00 -14.67
N PRO A 851 2.10 -9.22 -14.13
CA PRO A 851 2.06 -10.44 -14.92
C PRO A 851 1.02 -10.34 -16.03
N LYS A 852 1.41 -10.74 -17.24
CA LYS A 852 0.50 -10.78 -18.38
C LYS A 852 -0.66 -11.74 -18.15
N HIS A 853 -0.39 -12.87 -17.52
CA HIS A 853 -1.37 -13.89 -17.18
C HIS A 853 -1.35 -14.21 -15.69
N ARG A 854 -2.53 -14.25 -15.08
CA ARG A 854 -2.72 -14.71 -13.69
C ARG A 854 -3.88 -15.69 -13.62
N VAL A 855 -3.67 -16.81 -12.94
CA VAL A 855 -4.69 -17.84 -12.69
C VAL A 855 -4.79 -18.02 -11.18
N LYS A 856 -6.02 -18.08 -10.67
CA LYS A 856 -6.30 -18.44 -9.28
C LYS A 856 -7.37 -19.50 -9.27
N ALA A 857 -7.23 -20.56 -8.49
CA ALA A 857 -8.27 -21.56 -8.32
C ALA A 857 -8.42 -21.94 -6.86
N SER A 858 -9.64 -22.29 -6.47
CA SER A 858 -10.00 -22.64 -5.11
C SER A 858 -10.86 -23.88 -5.06
N LEU A 859 -10.65 -24.69 -4.01
CA LEU A 859 -11.53 -25.80 -3.66
C LEU A 859 -11.77 -25.79 -2.17
N GLY A 860 -13.02 -25.73 -1.75
CA GLY A 860 -13.36 -25.74 -0.34
C GLY A 860 -14.67 -26.43 -0.05
N ASN A 861 -14.88 -26.71 1.23
CA ASN A 861 -16.17 -27.11 1.76
C ASN A 861 -16.26 -26.56 3.19
N THR A 862 -17.24 -25.68 3.43
CA THR A 862 -17.40 -25.02 4.73
C THR A 862 -17.93 -25.96 5.82
N ARG A 863 -18.44 -27.14 5.44
CA ARG A 863 -19.03 -28.14 6.35
C ARG A 863 -18.91 -29.54 5.75
N LEU A 864 -17.67 -30.00 5.51
CA LEU A 864 -17.40 -31.32 4.95
C LEU A 864 -18.01 -32.44 5.81
N PHE A 865 -17.97 -32.25 7.13
CA PHE A 865 -18.75 -32.97 8.12
C PHE A 865 -19.06 -32.04 9.29
N LYS A 866 -19.78 -32.52 10.31
CA LYS A 866 -20.24 -31.70 11.43
C LYS A 866 -19.09 -30.87 12.02
N ASN A 867 -19.26 -29.54 11.92
CA ASN A 867 -18.35 -28.52 12.42
C ASN A 867 -16.95 -28.45 11.77
N PHE A 868 -16.66 -29.23 10.73
CA PHE A 868 -15.36 -29.23 10.07
C PHE A 868 -15.45 -28.68 8.65
N GLY A 869 -14.55 -27.76 8.31
CA GLY A 869 -14.43 -27.21 6.96
C GLY A 869 -12.98 -27.12 6.51
N PHE A 870 -12.78 -26.99 5.20
CA PHE A 870 -11.47 -26.77 4.61
C PHE A 870 -11.56 -25.84 3.40
N ASN A 871 -10.43 -25.26 3.03
CA ASN A 871 -10.29 -24.49 1.80
C ASN A 871 -8.86 -24.61 1.29
N THR A 872 -8.67 -24.66 -0.02
CA THR A 872 -7.38 -24.61 -0.70
C THR A 872 -7.40 -23.56 -1.78
N ASN A 873 -6.27 -22.91 -2.02
CA ASN A 873 -6.07 -21.95 -3.09
C ASN A 873 -4.76 -22.26 -3.82
N VAL A 874 -4.78 -22.12 -5.14
CA VAL A 874 -3.58 -22.08 -5.98
C VAL A 874 -3.55 -20.77 -6.74
N ARG A 875 -2.39 -20.12 -6.79
CA ARG A 875 -2.13 -18.90 -7.56
C ARG A 875 -0.96 -19.15 -8.50
N TRP A 876 -1.15 -18.88 -9.79
CA TRP A 876 -0.10 -18.92 -10.80
C TRP A 876 0.00 -17.56 -11.48
N ASN A 877 1.22 -17.05 -11.61
CA ASN A 877 1.52 -15.80 -12.32
C ASN A 877 2.63 -16.08 -13.34
N SER A 878 2.44 -15.61 -14.58
CA SER A 878 3.51 -15.62 -15.59
C SER A 878 4.68 -14.73 -15.16
N GLU A 879 5.86 -14.95 -15.75
CA GLU A 879 6.97 -14.02 -15.61
C GLU A 879 6.61 -12.60 -16.12
N TYR A 880 7.30 -11.59 -15.61
CA TYR A 880 7.14 -10.20 -16.04
C TYR A 880 8.36 -9.36 -15.68
N LEU A 881 8.55 -8.25 -16.41
CA LEU A 881 9.56 -7.26 -16.09
C LEU A 881 9.07 -6.38 -14.93
N TRP A 882 9.89 -6.29 -13.89
CA TRP A 882 9.76 -5.30 -12.82
C TRP A 882 10.67 -4.12 -13.11
N GLN A 883 10.15 -2.91 -12.99
CA GLN A 883 10.87 -1.66 -13.13
C GLN A 883 10.58 -0.73 -11.96
N SER A 884 11.60 -0.12 -11.37
CA SER A 884 11.46 0.78 -10.24
C SER A 884 12.66 1.71 -10.09
N SER A 885 12.53 2.75 -9.26
CA SER A 885 13.64 3.63 -8.91
C SER A 885 14.80 2.94 -8.17
N PHE A 886 14.55 1.77 -7.58
CA PHE A 886 15.56 0.97 -6.87
C PHE A 886 16.36 0.11 -7.85
N ALA A 887 15.67 -0.80 -8.55
CA ALA A 887 16.25 -1.68 -9.54
C ALA A 887 15.19 -2.25 -10.48
N ASP A 888 15.66 -2.68 -11.65
CA ASP A 888 14.89 -3.32 -12.70
C ASP A 888 15.31 -4.80 -12.82
N GLY A 889 14.40 -5.67 -13.23
CA GLY A 889 14.72 -7.08 -13.45
C GLY A 889 13.50 -7.96 -13.74
N MET A 890 13.75 -9.16 -14.27
CA MET A 890 12.68 -10.14 -14.50
C MET A 890 12.26 -10.79 -13.19
N VAL A 891 10.97 -10.73 -12.88
CA VAL A 891 10.32 -11.53 -11.84
C VAL A 891 9.92 -12.88 -12.44
N PRO A 892 10.44 -14.01 -11.92
CA PRO A 892 10.16 -15.32 -12.48
C PRO A 892 8.69 -15.75 -12.37
N GLU A 893 8.27 -16.63 -13.28
CA GLU A 893 7.01 -17.36 -13.14
C GLU A 893 6.93 -18.06 -11.79
N THR A 894 5.76 -17.99 -11.15
CA THR A 894 5.55 -18.54 -9.81
C THR A 894 4.20 -19.25 -9.69
N THR A 895 4.20 -20.40 -9.03
CA THR A 895 2.98 -21.09 -8.54
C THR A 895 3.03 -21.19 -7.02
N VAL A 896 1.97 -20.74 -6.35
CA VAL A 896 1.84 -20.78 -4.89
C VAL A 896 0.60 -21.56 -4.51
N PHE A 897 0.74 -22.45 -3.52
CA PHE A 897 -0.36 -23.25 -2.96
C PHE A 897 -0.58 -22.87 -1.50
N ASP A 898 -1.84 -22.66 -1.14
CA ASP A 898 -2.27 -22.39 0.23
C ASP A 898 -3.39 -23.35 0.63
N ALA A 899 -3.48 -23.66 1.91
CA ALA A 899 -4.54 -24.51 2.45
C ALA A 899 -4.91 -24.10 3.87
N GLN A 900 -6.15 -24.34 4.24
CA GLN A 900 -6.59 -24.28 5.63
C GLN A 900 -7.63 -25.34 5.95
N ILE A 901 -7.66 -25.75 7.21
CA ILE A 901 -8.74 -26.50 7.82
C ILE A 901 -9.26 -25.73 9.02
N ASN A 902 -10.54 -25.91 9.32
CA ASN A 902 -11.16 -25.36 10.51
C ASN A 902 -12.08 -26.37 11.20
N TYR A 903 -12.18 -26.24 12.52
CA TYR A 903 -13.06 -27.05 13.35
C TYR A 903 -13.75 -26.17 14.40
N ALA A 904 -15.07 -26.06 14.30
CA ALA A 904 -15.89 -25.30 15.24
C ALA A 904 -16.28 -26.15 16.45
N VAL A 905 -16.30 -25.54 17.64
CA VAL A 905 -16.87 -26.13 18.86
C VAL A 905 -17.98 -25.21 19.38
N PRO A 906 -19.21 -25.36 18.85
CA PRO A 906 -20.32 -24.44 19.08
C PRO A 906 -20.70 -24.23 20.54
N ALA A 907 -20.71 -25.31 21.32
CA ALA A 907 -21.07 -25.29 22.74
C ALA A 907 -20.22 -24.30 23.55
N TYR A 908 -18.99 -24.04 23.10
CA TYR A 908 -18.05 -23.10 23.72
C TYR A 908 -17.76 -21.86 22.85
N LYS A 909 -18.44 -21.71 21.71
CA LYS A 909 -18.24 -20.62 20.75
C LYS A 909 -16.78 -20.49 20.29
N LEU A 910 -16.13 -21.63 20.04
CA LEU A 910 -14.73 -21.71 19.60
C LEU A 910 -14.61 -22.08 18.12
N LEU A 911 -13.58 -21.57 17.47
CA LEU A 911 -13.15 -21.99 16.14
C LEU A 911 -11.64 -22.24 16.16
N PHE A 912 -11.24 -23.48 15.91
CA PHE A 912 -9.85 -23.84 15.64
C PHE A 912 -9.60 -23.73 14.14
N LYS A 913 -8.47 -23.16 13.74
CA LYS A 913 -8.00 -23.14 12.35
C LYS A 913 -6.54 -23.55 12.29
N LEU A 914 -6.17 -24.35 11.30
CA LEU A 914 -4.78 -24.60 10.91
C LEU A 914 -4.65 -24.18 9.45
N GLY A 915 -3.71 -23.29 9.15
CA GLY A 915 -3.47 -22.75 7.82
C GLY A 915 -2.00 -22.82 7.42
N GLY A 916 -1.78 -22.87 6.12
CA GLY A 916 -0.46 -22.83 5.49
C GLY A 916 -0.51 -22.03 4.20
N THR A 917 0.48 -21.16 3.99
CA THR A 917 0.70 -20.44 2.73
C THR A 917 2.05 -20.79 2.13
N ASN A 918 2.10 -20.82 0.80
CA ASN A 918 3.25 -21.33 0.04
C ASN A 918 3.70 -22.73 0.52
N ILE A 919 2.75 -23.64 0.68
CA ILE A 919 3.02 -25.00 1.21
C ILE A 919 3.96 -25.82 0.31
N GLY A 920 4.18 -25.38 -0.94
CA GLY A 920 5.14 -25.97 -1.88
C GLY A 920 6.61 -25.68 -1.55
N GLY A 921 6.91 -24.63 -0.78
CA GLY A 921 8.22 -24.45 -0.15
C GLY A 921 9.31 -23.83 -0.99
N LYS A 922 8.99 -23.39 -2.20
CA LYS A 922 9.91 -22.62 -3.01
C LYS A 922 9.75 -21.13 -2.68
N ASP A 923 10.83 -20.51 -2.23
CA ASP A 923 10.90 -19.06 -2.08
C ASP A 923 10.68 -18.37 -3.43
N TYR A 924 9.92 -17.28 -3.43
CA TYR A 924 9.61 -16.52 -4.64
C TYR A 924 9.62 -15.02 -4.37
N ILE A 925 9.75 -14.22 -5.43
CA ILE A 925 9.76 -12.75 -5.34
C ILE A 925 8.57 -12.15 -6.09
N GLN A 926 8.11 -10.99 -5.63
CA GLN A 926 7.17 -10.13 -6.34
C GLN A 926 7.79 -8.77 -6.70
N VAL A 927 8.89 -8.42 -6.04
CA VAL A 927 9.57 -7.12 -6.11
C VAL A 927 11.07 -7.38 -6.17
N ILE A 928 11.77 -6.81 -7.15
CA ILE A 928 13.22 -6.93 -7.24
C ILE A 928 13.88 -6.18 -6.08
N GLY A 929 14.81 -6.85 -5.37
CA GLY A 929 15.52 -6.29 -4.21
C GLY A 929 14.79 -6.38 -2.87
N ALA A 930 13.53 -6.85 -2.85
CA ALA A 930 12.84 -7.21 -1.61
C ALA A 930 13.19 -8.65 -1.19
N GLY A 931 12.97 -8.98 0.09
CA GLY A 931 13.16 -10.35 0.57
C GLY A 931 12.20 -11.33 -0.08
N SER A 932 12.70 -12.53 -0.41
CA SER A 932 11.88 -13.60 -0.98
C SER A 932 10.81 -14.04 0.00
N ILE A 933 9.59 -14.25 -0.51
CA ILE A 933 8.46 -14.74 0.26
C ILE A 933 8.58 -16.26 0.38
N GLY A 934 8.73 -16.72 1.63
CA GLY A 934 8.86 -18.13 1.94
C GLY A 934 7.53 -18.79 2.33
N GLN A 935 7.61 -19.84 3.14
CA GLN A 935 6.45 -20.55 3.70
C GLN A 935 5.94 -19.90 4.97
N GLN A 936 4.65 -20.04 5.26
CA GLN A 936 4.09 -19.71 6.57
C GLN A 936 3.03 -20.74 6.99
N TRP A 937 3.18 -21.30 8.19
CA TRP A 937 2.21 -22.18 8.83
C TRP A 937 1.69 -21.52 10.11
N PHE A 938 0.40 -21.67 10.42
CA PHE A 938 -0.17 -21.13 11.65
C PHE A 938 -1.36 -21.94 12.16
N ALA A 939 -1.48 -22.03 13.48
CA ALA A 939 -2.68 -22.48 14.17
C ALA A 939 -3.37 -21.26 14.80
N SER A 940 -4.70 -21.26 14.83
CA SER A 940 -5.51 -20.20 15.41
C SER A 940 -6.62 -20.77 16.28
N LEU A 941 -6.89 -20.07 17.38
CA LEU A 941 -8.10 -20.22 18.17
C LEU A 941 -8.84 -18.89 18.15
N THR A 942 -10.10 -18.91 17.70
CA THR A 942 -11.01 -17.75 17.77
C THR A 942 -12.16 -18.05 18.73
N ILE A 943 -12.49 -17.08 19.57
CA ILE A 943 -13.57 -17.11 20.57
C ILE A 943 -14.64 -16.10 20.14
N ASN A 944 -15.90 -16.53 20.18
CA ASN A 944 -17.06 -15.77 19.67
C ASN A 944 -16.82 -15.27 18.22
N PRO A 945 -16.50 -16.19 17.28
CA PRO A 945 -16.10 -15.87 15.90
C PRO A 945 -17.19 -15.21 15.04
#